data_AF-A0A2S0LJS3-F1
#
_entry.id   AF-A0A2S0LJS3-F1
#
_cell.length_a   1.000
_cell.length_b   1.000
_cell.length_c   1.000
_cell.angle_alpha   90.00
_cell.angle_beta   90.00
_cell.angle_gamma   90.00
#
_symmetry.space_group_name_H-M   'P 1'
#
loop_
_entity.id
_entity.type
_entity.pdbx_description
1 polymer ?
#
loop_
_entity_poly.entity_id
_entity_poly.type
_entity_poly.pdbx_seq_one_letter_code
_entity_poly.pdbx_strand_id
1 'polypeptide(L)'
;MRIKHFLSATALLLPLLLTAQKSVVPEVKVVNERNANPMVLQDLSVDILVVGQTAVTTMEMTFYNPNTRVMEGEFQFPLADGQQVSRFALDINGKLREGVVVDKALGRKAFEDIVRRGVDPGLLEKTEGNNFKARVYPMPAKGTRRVLIAFEQELHERGGQDYYFLPITANVTLKNFKVRTEVVSRFVKADIQNSLQLDFKQARNSYISEVSKQNFTLNQNIALTFPKIEKPQTISATQGSKSYFYGNIALSDTKAKSSPTPKEIGLLWDVSHSAIQRDREKEFAFLDAYFKELKDTKVVLSTFNIRSAKPLTFEVKNGNWQALKSHLESLQYDGATDGNAIDFNLKTDEILLFSDGIFNFGSKEFSVNEVVKQAKIPVSVVNASAVANTPKMQYLANATGGSFIDLTTLTTEQAIKVARTVPFQLLDIEVKSGKVTKIFPEKGATISKGNFTLAGELQSEEATLVLSFGYPKKVMVQKEVKFVANPDASESEFNLLRRIWAEKQIAQLQREGVEQKQIDAVGRDYGIVTEGNSLIVLETVEDYVRYRITPPTELQQEYSKRLANEQKQKEDTAKRILDRVVEQSEKQSKWWHTEYPVKGTEPKKNVNNSNDTPVRIRGVASGVAQEVRSEEVAAIEADEGAELKEVVVVGYSPQRKAAMTGAINSRVADSPSGNTTAKKDVSLSRNPASPVPVPASKIELNAYNPDTPYLKVMEYTEEAKAVETYYKLKKEYGNTPSFYVDVADYFFKKGNREQAILIVSNLAELGLDDPQLLRMLGYKLSNYNAKKEAVWVFRKVVTLREEEPQSFRDLGLALAEEGAYNEAVKNLYKVVTSEWSSRFGDVQIVTMNDINSLVARHKGIDVSYIDKRLLKKESVDVRVVLSWDTDSCDMDLWVTDPKDEKCYYRNTLTYLGGKISRDVTQGYGPEEFMLKKAEKGKYKVQVDYFGTRSQKQLMPVNLRITFYTHYGTPQQKQQETTVRLSNAKEVIEVGSFEF
;
A
#
# COMPACT_ATOMS: atom_id res chain seq x y z
N MET A 1 62.89 14.66 51.34
CA MET A 1 63.52 14.23 50.07
C MET A 1 62.97 12.85 49.70
N ARG A 2 62.27 12.73 48.56
CA ARG A 2 61.84 11.51 47.82
C ARG A 2 60.90 10.49 48.52
N ILE A 3 59.63 10.32 48.10
CA ILE A 3 59.01 9.57 46.95
C ILE A 3 58.47 8.16 47.38
N LYS A 4 57.23 7.85 46.92
CA LYS A 4 56.50 6.57 46.71
C LYS A 4 55.42 6.29 47.78
N HIS A 5 54.14 6.01 47.51
CA HIS A 5 53.42 5.51 46.33
C HIS A 5 51.98 6.09 46.24
N PHE A 6 51.55 6.52 45.05
CA PHE A 6 50.13 6.63 44.67
C PHE A 6 50.01 6.09 43.24
N LEU A 7 49.33 4.96 43.10
CA LEU A 7 49.02 4.35 41.80
C LEU A 7 47.74 3.54 41.99
N SER A 8 46.63 4.03 41.41
CA SER A 8 45.51 3.25 40.86
C SER A 8 44.21 4.07 40.91
N ALA A 9 43.92 4.81 39.85
CA ALA A 9 42.55 5.21 39.47
C ALA A 9 42.52 5.67 38.01
N THR A 10 42.83 4.77 37.09
CA THR A 10 42.54 4.96 35.66
C THR A 10 42.10 3.62 35.08
N ALA A 11 40.78 3.39 35.06
CA ALA A 11 40.18 2.28 34.32
C ALA A 11 38.72 2.60 33.97
N LEU A 12 38.41 2.48 32.67
CA LEU A 12 37.11 2.50 32.00
C LEU A 12 36.38 3.85 31.83
N LEU A 13 36.87 4.65 30.89
CA LEU A 13 36.00 5.35 29.93
C LEU A 13 35.97 4.50 28.65
N LEU A 14 34.96 3.64 28.50
CA LEU A 14 34.62 3.04 27.20
C LEU A 14 33.89 4.12 26.38
N PRO A 15 34.21 4.31 25.09
CA PRO A 15 33.45 5.22 24.25
C PRO A 15 32.08 4.58 23.98
N LEU A 16 31.01 5.27 24.36
CA LEU A 16 29.68 4.97 23.85
C LEU A 16 29.74 5.07 22.32
N LEU A 17 29.52 3.95 21.64
CA LEU A 17 28.97 3.97 20.29
C LEU A 17 27.54 4.52 20.41
N LEU A 18 27.41 5.85 20.39
CA LEU A 18 26.17 6.54 20.13
C LEU A 18 25.81 6.26 18.66
N THR A 19 25.08 5.18 18.40
CA THR A 19 24.18 5.21 17.25
C THR A 19 23.24 6.38 17.48
N ALA A 20 23.32 7.43 16.66
CA ALA A 20 22.47 8.60 16.77
C ALA A 20 21.00 8.16 16.54
N GLN A 21 20.32 7.83 17.63
CA GLN A 21 18.90 7.48 17.60
C GLN A 21 18.13 8.75 17.23
N LYS A 22 17.35 8.70 16.15
CA LYS A 22 16.54 9.83 15.69
C LYS A 22 15.58 10.26 16.80
N SER A 23 15.36 11.57 16.89
CA SER A 23 14.43 12.14 17.87
C SER A 23 13.00 11.67 17.61
N VAL A 24 12.22 11.42 18.67
CA VAL A 24 10.77 11.19 18.56
C VAL A 24 9.99 12.50 18.42
N VAL A 25 10.64 13.65 18.60
CA VAL A 25 10.02 14.95 18.32
C VAL A 25 9.80 15.04 16.80
N PRO A 26 8.55 15.21 16.33
CA PRO A 26 8.28 15.19 14.90
C PRO A 26 8.97 16.32 14.15
N GLU A 27 9.58 15.99 13.02
CA GLU A 27 9.99 16.99 12.04
C GLU A 27 8.77 17.41 11.21
N VAL A 28 8.51 18.72 11.15
CA VAL A 28 7.38 19.24 10.36
C VAL A 28 7.87 19.69 9.00
N LYS A 29 7.54 18.92 7.98
CA LYS A 29 7.77 19.30 6.59
C LYS A 29 6.58 20.11 6.10
N VAL A 30 6.89 21.20 5.42
CA VAL A 30 5.91 21.95 4.65
C VAL A 30 5.80 21.27 3.28
N VAL A 31 4.62 20.80 2.94
CA VAL A 31 4.39 19.99 1.73
C VAL A 31 3.95 20.90 0.58
N ASN A 32 4.43 20.60 -0.64
CA ASN A 32 3.97 21.17 -1.92
C ASN A 32 4.13 22.69 -2.12
N GLU A 33 5.08 23.32 -1.43
CA GLU A 33 5.24 24.78 -1.47
C GLU A 33 6.70 25.23 -1.59
N ARG A 34 7.00 26.09 -2.58
CA ARG A 34 8.30 26.76 -2.74
C ARG A 34 8.37 27.97 -1.79
N ASN A 35 9.55 28.29 -1.28
CA ASN A 35 9.82 29.45 -0.40
C ASN A 35 8.97 29.50 0.89
N ALA A 36 8.74 28.35 1.53
CA ALA A 36 8.06 28.29 2.82
C ALA A 36 9.05 28.15 3.98
N ASN A 37 8.77 28.86 5.07
CA ASN A 37 9.50 28.73 6.33
C ASN A 37 8.99 27.49 7.10
N PRO A 38 9.88 26.72 7.76
CA PRO A 38 9.48 25.54 8.53
C PRO A 38 8.59 25.91 9.72
N MET A 39 7.69 25.00 10.10
CA MET A 39 6.86 25.17 11.30
C MET A 39 7.75 25.12 12.55
N VAL A 40 7.42 25.93 13.56
CA VAL A 40 8.24 26.05 14.78
C VAL A 40 7.51 25.43 15.96
N LEU A 41 8.12 24.43 16.61
CA LEU A 41 7.63 23.89 17.88
C LEU A 41 7.84 24.93 18.99
N GLN A 42 6.75 25.40 19.61
CA GLN A 42 6.79 26.41 20.66
C GLN A 42 6.65 25.82 22.06
N ASP A 43 5.72 24.87 22.25
CA ASP A 43 5.45 24.25 23.56
C ASP A 43 5.47 22.72 23.45
N LEU A 44 5.98 22.06 24.49
CA LEU A 44 5.98 20.60 24.62
C LEU A 44 5.65 20.20 26.05
N SER A 45 4.59 19.40 26.22
CA SER A 45 4.24 18.73 27.47
C SER A 45 4.30 17.22 27.29
N VAL A 46 5.09 16.54 28.13
CA VAL A 46 5.27 15.08 28.10
C VAL A 46 4.70 14.47 29.38
N ASP A 47 3.76 13.55 29.27
CA ASP A 47 3.28 12.72 30.38
C ASP A 47 3.70 11.27 30.16
N ILE A 48 4.39 10.68 31.15
CA ILE A 48 4.92 9.31 31.11
C ILE A 48 4.24 8.51 32.22
N LEU A 49 3.40 7.54 31.86
CA LEU A 49 2.76 6.62 32.79
C LEU A 49 3.39 5.23 32.66
N VAL A 50 3.94 4.69 33.74
CA VAL A 50 4.54 3.35 33.76
C VAL A 50 3.71 2.41 34.64
N VAL A 51 3.22 1.32 34.06
CA VAL A 51 2.44 0.27 34.75
C VAL A 51 3.07 -1.08 34.43
N GLY A 52 3.64 -1.75 35.44
CA GLY A 52 4.35 -3.02 35.25
C GLY A 52 5.58 -2.87 34.33
N GLN A 53 5.60 -3.61 33.21
CA GLN A 53 6.65 -3.53 32.18
C GLN A 53 6.27 -2.61 31.01
N THR A 54 5.15 -1.89 31.08
CA THR A 54 4.68 -1.05 29.97
C THR A 54 4.72 0.42 30.36
N ALA A 55 5.16 1.28 29.44
CA ALA A 55 5.11 2.73 29.56
C ALA A 55 4.24 3.33 28.47
N VAL A 56 3.42 4.31 28.82
CA VAL A 56 2.64 5.16 27.92
C VAL A 56 3.24 6.55 27.95
N THR A 57 3.60 7.07 26.79
CA THR A 57 4.15 8.42 26.64
C THR A 57 3.18 9.25 25.84
N THR A 58 2.65 10.32 26.44
CA THR A 58 1.77 11.29 25.78
C THR A 58 2.54 12.60 25.57
N MET A 59 2.62 13.06 24.34
CA MET A 59 3.26 14.32 23.94
C MET A 59 2.19 15.29 23.41
N GLU A 60 1.97 16.40 24.10
CA GLU A 60 1.19 17.54 23.60
C GLU A 60 2.14 18.62 23.10
N MET A 61 1.98 19.01 21.84
CA MET A 61 2.88 19.89 21.09
C MET A 61 2.12 21.05 20.46
N THR A 62 2.64 22.27 20.63
CA THR A 62 2.11 23.47 19.96
C THR A 62 3.05 23.91 18.84
N PHE A 63 2.59 23.87 17.60
CA PHE A 63 3.36 24.30 16.43
C PHE A 63 2.86 25.66 15.93
N TYR A 64 3.79 26.56 15.60
CA TYR A 64 3.54 27.87 15.01
C TYR A 64 3.88 27.88 13.52
N ASN A 65 2.98 28.45 12.72
CA ASN A 65 3.19 28.68 11.30
C ASN A 65 3.72 30.11 11.07
N PRO A 66 5.02 30.28 10.75
CA PRO A 66 5.58 31.60 10.48
C PRO A 66 5.19 32.16 9.09
N ASN A 67 4.51 31.40 8.24
CA ASN A 67 4.13 31.82 6.90
C ASN A 67 2.88 32.72 6.94
N THR A 68 2.70 33.54 5.90
CA THR A 68 1.56 34.46 5.73
C THR A 68 0.33 33.80 5.11
N ARG A 69 0.38 32.49 4.89
CA ARG A 69 -0.68 31.68 4.27
C ARG A 69 -0.95 30.41 5.08
N VAL A 70 -2.13 29.85 4.88
CA VAL A 70 -2.54 28.56 5.44
C VAL A 70 -1.73 27.46 4.78
N MET A 71 -1.24 26.51 5.58
CA MET A 71 -0.38 25.41 5.11
C MET A 71 -0.92 24.05 5.56
N GLU A 72 -0.52 22.99 4.86
CA GLU A 72 -0.59 21.63 5.40
C GLU A 72 0.72 21.34 6.18
N GLY A 73 0.60 20.83 7.40
CA GLY A 73 1.73 20.33 8.18
C GLY A 73 1.83 18.82 8.07
N GLU A 74 2.98 18.32 7.61
CA GLU A 74 3.29 16.89 7.62
C GLU A 74 4.34 16.60 8.72
N PHE A 75 3.96 15.75 9.67
CA PHE A 75 4.76 15.34 10.81
C PHE A 75 5.24 13.90 10.58
N GLN A 76 6.55 13.70 10.53
CA GLN A 76 7.13 12.36 10.47
C GLN A 76 7.91 12.11 11.76
N PHE A 77 7.69 10.96 12.39
CA PHE A 77 8.45 10.57 13.57
C PHE A 77 8.68 9.05 13.60
N PRO A 78 9.95 8.62 13.68
CA PRO A 78 10.26 7.21 13.83
C PRO A 78 10.01 6.77 15.26
N LEU A 79 9.38 5.61 15.42
CA LEU A 79 9.25 4.94 16.71
C LEU A 79 10.20 3.74 16.74
N ALA A 80 10.77 3.44 17.92
CA ALA A 80 11.62 2.28 18.13
C ALA A 80 10.82 0.98 18.10
N ASP A 81 11.46 -0.16 17.82
CA ASP A 81 10.77 -1.45 17.81
C ASP A 81 10.02 -1.73 19.12
N GLY A 82 8.76 -2.12 18.98
CA GLY A 82 7.87 -2.37 20.13
C GLY A 82 7.14 -1.13 20.66
N GLN A 83 7.33 0.05 20.05
CA GLN A 83 6.51 1.23 20.28
C GLN A 83 5.29 1.25 19.33
N GLN A 84 4.10 1.57 19.83
CA GLN A 84 2.86 1.65 19.05
C GLN A 84 2.08 2.94 19.35
N VAL A 85 1.59 3.64 18.33
CA VAL A 85 0.73 4.82 18.54
C VAL A 85 -0.67 4.39 18.98
N SER A 86 -1.10 4.90 20.13
CA SER A 86 -2.42 4.63 20.71
C SER A 86 -3.36 5.83 20.74
N ARG A 87 -2.85 7.06 20.58
CA ARG A 87 -3.69 8.28 20.54
C ARG A 87 -3.14 9.32 19.58
N PHE A 88 -4.06 10.06 18.96
CA PHE A 88 -3.79 11.23 18.14
C PHE A 88 -4.94 12.21 18.34
N ALA A 89 -4.67 13.46 18.69
CA ALA A 89 -5.71 14.46 18.85
C ALA A 89 -5.28 15.82 18.31
N LEU A 90 -6.25 16.59 17.84
CA LEU A 90 -6.03 17.97 17.37
C LEU A 90 -6.92 18.94 18.11
N ASP A 91 -6.43 20.16 18.30
CA ASP A 91 -7.26 21.25 18.81
C ASP A 91 -8.24 21.75 17.75
N ILE A 92 -9.53 21.57 18.05
CA ILE A 92 -10.67 22.03 17.26
C ILE A 92 -11.58 22.83 18.19
N ASN A 93 -11.78 24.11 17.87
CA ASN A 93 -12.59 25.06 18.67
C ASN A 93 -12.12 25.18 20.14
N GLY A 94 -10.81 25.14 20.38
CA GLY A 94 -10.18 25.33 21.69
C GLY A 94 -10.13 24.06 22.56
N LYS A 95 -10.64 22.93 22.07
CA LYS A 95 -10.63 21.63 22.75
C LYS A 95 -9.88 20.59 21.92
N LEU A 96 -9.07 19.76 22.57
CA LEU A 96 -8.48 18.59 21.94
C LEU A 96 -9.58 17.59 21.59
N ARG A 97 -9.70 17.27 20.31
CA ARG A 97 -10.56 16.21 19.80
C ARG A 97 -9.74 14.99 19.48
N GLU A 98 -10.11 13.87 20.10
CA GLU A 98 -9.49 12.57 19.85
C GLU A 98 -9.77 12.10 18.42
N GLY A 99 -8.75 11.50 17.82
CA GLY A 99 -8.86 10.80 16.58
C GLY A 99 -9.51 9.44 16.80
N VAL A 100 -10.25 8.99 15.79
CA VAL A 100 -10.88 7.67 15.79
C VAL A 100 -10.18 6.78 14.79
N VAL A 101 -10.05 5.50 15.13
CA VAL A 101 -9.38 4.54 14.25
C VAL A 101 -10.33 4.12 13.14
N VAL A 102 -9.87 4.21 11.89
CA VAL A 102 -10.62 3.88 10.68
C VAL A 102 -9.75 3.07 9.73
N ASP A 103 -10.37 2.40 8.76
CA ASP A 103 -9.65 1.80 7.64
C ASP A 103 -8.80 2.88 6.94
N LYS A 104 -7.56 2.53 6.59
CA LYS A 104 -6.57 3.49 6.08
C LYS A 104 -7.02 4.19 4.80
N ALA A 105 -7.64 3.44 3.89
CA ALA A 105 -8.21 3.98 2.67
C ALA A 105 -9.35 4.98 2.96
N LEU A 106 -10.26 4.63 3.88
CA LEU A 106 -11.36 5.50 4.29
C LEU A 106 -10.85 6.78 4.96
N GLY A 107 -9.86 6.66 5.86
CA GLY A 107 -9.24 7.79 6.53
C GLY A 107 -8.58 8.75 5.55
N ARG A 108 -7.84 8.22 4.57
CA ARG A 108 -7.21 9.02 3.51
C ARG A 108 -8.24 9.72 2.62
N LYS A 109 -9.27 8.99 2.18
CA LYS A 109 -10.37 9.55 1.38
C LYS A 109 -11.04 10.70 2.13
N ALA A 110 -11.45 10.47 3.37
CA ALA A 110 -12.12 11.47 4.19
C ALA A 110 -11.22 12.70 4.37
N PHE A 111 -9.95 12.51 4.71
CA PHE A 111 -8.98 13.60 4.83
C PHE A 111 -8.89 14.43 3.53
N GLU A 112 -8.65 13.80 2.38
CA GLU A 112 -8.45 14.49 1.11
C GLU A 112 -9.71 15.24 0.64
N ASP A 113 -10.89 14.63 0.76
CA ASP A 113 -12.16 15.26 0.41
C ASP A 113 -12.52 16.42 1.35
N ILE A 114 -12.08 16.39 2.61
CA ILE A 114 -12.28 17.47 3.59
C ILE A 114 -11.30 18.62 3.34
N VAL A 115 -10.02 18.34 3.07
CA VAL A 115 -9.02 19.36 2.69
C VAL A 115 -9.46 20.12 1.45
N ARG A 116 -10.02 19.43 0.45
CA ARG A 116 -10.59 20.07 -0.77
C ARG A 116 -11.72 21.07 -0.47
N ARG A 117 -12.40 20.95 0.67
CA ARG A 117 -13.43 21.89 1.13
C ARG A 117 -12.90 22.98 2.07
N GLY A 118 -11.61 22.96 2.42
CA GLY A 118 -10.99 23.93 3.32
C GLY A 118 -11.36 23.78 4.80
N VAL A 119 -11.80 22.60 5.22
CA VAL A 119 -12.19 22.26 6.61
C VAL A 119 -10.99 21.67 7.37
N ASP A 120 -11.08 21.47 8.69
CA ASP A 120 -10.01 21.00 9.57
C ASP A 120 -9.97 19.45 9.76
N PRO A 121 -9.14 18.70 9.02
CA PRO A 121 -8.86 17.30 9.32
C PRO A 121 -7.45 17.05 9.87
N GLY A 122 -7.35 16.00 10.67
CA GLY A 122 -6.10 15.34 11.04
C GLY A 122 -6.10 13.90 10.57
N LEU A 123 -4.98 13.41 10.04
CA LEU A 123 -4.81 12.01 9.68
C LEU A 123 -3.44 11.52 10.17
N LEU A 124 -3.41 10.44 10.94
CA LEU A 124 -2.18 9.76 11.33
C LEU A 124 -2.19 8.33 10.80
N GLU A 125 -1.11 7.96 10.11
CA GLU A 125 -0.91 6.68 9.45
C GLU A 125 0.43 6.07 9.87
N LYS A 126 0.47 4.74 10.00
CA LYS A 126 1.74 4.01 9.99
C LYS A 126 2.26 3.92 8.55
N THR A 127 3.51 4.31 8.33
CA THR A 127 4.25 4.18 7.07
C THR A 127 5.15 2.94 7.11
N GLU A 128 5.97 2.71 6.08
CA GLU A 128 6.90 1.57 6.06
C GLU A 128 7.84 1.57 7.29
N GLY A 129 8.12 0.38 7.83
CA GLY A 129 8.82 0.21 9.10
C GLY A 129 8.00 0.67 10.31
N ASN A 130 8.65 0.95 11.45
CA ASN A 130 7.98 1.53 12.61
C ASN A 130 7.97 3.07 12.58
N ASN A 131 7.60 3.65 11.43
CA ASN A 131 7.56 5.09 11.21
C ASN A 131 6.12 5.58 11.06
N PHE A 132 5.78 6.69 11.70
CA PHE A 132 4.43 7.26 11.65
C PHE A 132 4.44 8.62 10.97
N LYS A 133 3.38 8.87 10.21
CA LYS A 133 3.14 10.11 9.49
C LYS A 133 1.81 10.68 9.92
N ALA A 134 1.81 11.90 10.43
CA ALA A 134 0.60 12.68 10.64
C ALA A 134 0.52 13.84 9.65
N ARG A 135 -0.68 14.12 9.15
CA ARG A 135 -1.01 15.26 8.29
C ARG A 135 -2.07 16.08 8.99
N VAL A 136 -1.84 17.38 9.11
CA VAL A 136 -2.76 18.31 9.76
C VAL A 136 -3.02 19.47 8.82
N TYR A 137 -4.30 19.71 8.55
CA TYR A 137 -4.75 20.87 7.81
C TYR A 137 -5.97 21.48 8.53
N PRO A 138 -6.17 22.79 8.45
CA PRO A 138 -5.19 23.82 8.14
C PRO A 138 -4.18 24.01 9.29
N MET A 139 -2.98 24.47 8.95
CA MET A 139 -2.06 25.18 9.83
C MET A 139 -2.28 26.69 9.61
N PRO A 140 -2.94 27.43 10.53
CA PRO A 140 -3.35 28.82 10.29
C PRO A 140 -2.18 29.77 9.98
N ALA A 141 -2.37 30.71 9.06
CA ALA A 141 -1.36 31.73 8.75
C ALA A 141 -1.01 32.55 10.01
N LYS A 142 0.29 32.70 10.33
CA LYS A 142 0.75 33.39 11.55
C LYS A 142 0.08 32.91 12.84
N GLY A 143 -0.43 31.68 12.86
CA GLY A 143 -1.15 31.10 13.99
C GLY A 143 -0.50 29.83 14.51
N THR A 144 -1.14 29.21 15.50
CA THR A 144 -0.68 27.97 16.12
C THR A 144 -1.69 26.83 15.95
N ARG A 145 -1.19 25.60 16.07
CA ARG A 145 -2.01 24.39 16.15
C ARG A 145 -1.45 23.48 17.24
N ARG A 146 -2.32 22.95 18.09
CA ARG A 146 -1.95 21.94 19.09
C ARG A 146 -2.22 20.54 18.56
N VAL A 147 -1.26 19.66 18.75
CA VAL A 147 -1.25 18.26 18.31
C VAL A 147 -0.86 17.40 19.49
N LEU A 148 -1.61 16.36 19.78
CA LEU A 148 -1.29 15.36 20.80
C LEU A 148 -1.04 14.01 20.13
N ILE A 149 0.03 13.34 20.56
CA ILE A 149 0.37 11.98 20.16
C ILE A 149 0.66 11.18 21.42
N ALA A 150 0.08 9.98 21.54
CA ALA A 150 0.49 9.04 22.58
C ALA A 150 0.92 7.70 21.98
N PHE A 151 1.96 7.10 22.55
CA PHE A 151 2.42 5.78 22.18
C PHE A 151 2.79 4.94 23.40
N GLU A 152 2.70 3.64 23.24
CA GLU A 152 2.92 2.63 24.27
C GLU A 152 4.17 1.81 23.94
N GLN A 153 4.91 1.38 24.95
CA GLN A 153 6.12 0.57 24.78
C GLN A 153 6.34 -0.38 25.96
N GLU A 154 6.86 -1.58 25.69
CA GLU A 154 7.42 -2.43 26.75
C GLU A 154 8.84 -1.95 27.10
N LEU A 155 9.15 -1.87 28.40
CA LEU A 155 10.46 -1.51 28.92
C LEU A 155 11.52 -2.54 28.50
N HIS A 156 12.71 -2.07 28.13
CA HIS A 156 13.82 -2.92 27.70
C HIS A 156 14.79 -3.19 28.86
N GLU A 157 15.52 -4.30 28.83
CA GLU A 157 16.58 -4.56 29.82
C GLU A 157 17.89 -3.89 29.39
N ARG A 158 18.52 -3.13 30.29
CA ARG A 158 19.85 -2.55 30.11
C ARG A 158 20.69 -2.81 31.37
N GLY A 159 21.77 -3.58 31.23
CA GLY A 159 22.65 -3.92 32.35
C GLY A 159 21.94 -4.69 33.48
N GLY A 160 20.96 -5.53 33.15
CA GLY A 160 20.18 -6.30 34.12
C GLY A 160 19.07 -5.50 34.85
N GLN A 161 18.80 -4.26 34.44
CA GLN A 161 17.73 -3.42 34.97
C GLN A 161 16.73 -3.08 33.86
N ASP A 162 15.46 -2.85 34.22
CA ASP A 162 14.50 -2.36 33.24
C ASP A 162 14.74 -0.88 32.96
N TYR A 163 14.56 -0.49 31.71
CA TYR A 163 15.00 0.79 31.20
C TYR A 163 13.95 1.37 30.25
N TYR A 164 13.55 2.61 30.55
CA TYR A 164 12.76 3.46 29.68
C TYR A 164 13.68 4.51 29.06
N PHE A 165 13.53 4.74 27.75
CA PHE A 165 14.24 5.79 27.04
C PHE A 165 13.33 6.51 26.07
N LEU A 166 13.41 7.83 26.08
CA LEU A 166 12.69 8.71 25.18
C LEU A 166 13.70 9.69 24.54
N PRO A 167 14.07 9.48 23.26
CA PRO A 167 15.01 10.35 22.59
C PRO A 167 14.32 11.63 22.13
N ILE A 168 14.20 12.64 23.00
CA ILE A 168 13.52 13.91 22.67
C ILE A 168 14.46 15.03 22.21
N THR A 169 15.78 14.82 22.21
CA THR A 169 16.72 15.87 21.82
C THR A 169 16.43 16.36 20.39
N ALA A 170 16.20 17.66 20.23
CA ALA A 170 15.91 18.29 18.93
C ALA A 170 16.66 19.62 18.73
N ASN A 171 17.42 20.10 19.73
CA ASN A 171 18.13 21.39 19.72
C ASN A 171 17.22 22.61 19.41
N VAL A 172 15.92 22.50 19.73
CA VAL A 172 14.94 23.59 19.62
C VAL A 172 14.74 24.24 20.99
N THR A 173 14.60 25.57 21.03
CA THR A 173 14.24 26.31 22.25
C THR A 173 12.74 26.47 22.36
N LEU A 174 12.16 25.86 23.39
CA LEU A 174 10.74 25.88 23.69
C LEU A 174 10.38 27.07 24.59
N LYS A 175 9.24 27.73 24.32
CA LYS A 175 8.68 28.74 25.23
C LYS A 175 8.28 28.09 26.56
N ASN A 176 7.56 26.98 26.51
CA ASN A 176 7.17 26.20 27.68
C ASN A 176 7.50 24.73 27.49
N PHE A 177 8.13 24.12 28.50
CA PHE A 177 8.43 22.69 28.54
C PHE A 177 7.94 22.10 29.85
N LYS A 178 7.18 21.01 29.78
CA LYS A 178 6.67 20.29 30.94
C LYS A 178 6.91 18.79 30.79
N VAL A 179 7.30 18.13 31.88
CA VAL A 179 7.35 16.67 31.98
C VAL A 179 6.66 16.24 33.27
N ARG A 180 5.73 15.29 33.18
CA ARG A 180 5.16 14.56 34.30
C ARG A 180 5.48 13.09 34.13
N THR A 181 5.86 12.42 35.21
CA THR A 181 6.10 10.97 35.19
C THR A 181 5.41 10.34 36.39
N GLU A 182 4.64 9.27 36.14
CA GLU A 182 3.94 8.49 37.14
C GLU A 182 4.31 7.01 36.98
N VAL A 183 4.72 6.37 38.07
CA VAL A 183 5.11 4.95 38.11
C VAL A 183 4.22 4.22 39.09
N VAL A 184 3.40 3.29 38.62
CA VAL A 184 2.37 2.60 39.40
C VAL A 184 2.78 1.15 39.68
N SER A 185 2.47 0.66 40.89
CA SER A 185 2.61 -0.76 41.28
C SER A 185 4.04 -1.31 41.17
N ARG A 186 5.05 -0.45 41.37
CA ARG A 186 6.47 -0.82 41.32
C ARG A 186 7.26 -0.09 42.39
N PHE A 187 8.05 -0.82 43.19
CA PHE A 187 8.98 -0.22 44.15
C PHE A 187 10.14 0.44 43.41
N VAL A 188 10.29 1.75 43.58
CA VAL A 188 11.42 2.52 43.05
C VAL A 188 12.39 2.78 44.21
N LYS A 189 13.59 2.20 44.18
CA LYS A 189 14.69 2.71 45.02
C LYS A 189 15.15 4.02 44.38
N ALA A 190 15.07 5.10 45.14
CA ALA A 190 15.56 6.42 44.74
C ALA A 190 17.08 6.37 44.54
N ASP A 191 17.49 5.99 43.34
CA ASP A 191 18.63 6.58 42.62
C ASP A 191 18.40 6.36 41.12
N ILE A 192 17.40 7.07 40.58
CA ILE A 192 17.13 7.08 39.14
C ILE A 192 18.11 8.09 38.56
N GLN A 193 19.22 7.64 37.98
CA GLN A 193 20.12 8.46 37.16
C GLN A 193 19.32 9.07 36.00
N ASN A 194 18.66 10.19 36.28
CA ASN A 194 17.79 10.88 35.35
C ASN A 194 18.58 12.04 34.74
N SER A 195 18.31 12.31 33.48
CA SER A 195 18.94 13.37 32.71
C SER A 195 18.38 14.76 33.00
N LEU A 196 17.15 14.87 33.55
CA LEU A 196 16.40 16.13 33.72
C LEU A 196 16.22 16.62 35.17
N GLN A 197 16.81 15.94 36.16
CA GLN A 197 16.61 16.17 37.61
C GLN A 197 15.17 15.94 38.10
N LEU A 198 14.52 14.85 37.65
CA LEU A 198 13.20 14.43 38.13
C LEU A 198 13.23 14.02 39.62
N ASP A 199 12.47 14.71 40.46
CA ASP A 199 12.28 14.39 41.89
C ASP A 199 10.99 13.60 42.09
N PHE A 200 11.09 12.33 42.49
CA PHE A 200 9.94 11.42 42.62
C PHE A 200 9.41 11.40 44.06
N LYS A 201 8.12 11.74 44.21
CA LYS A 201 7.40 11.70 45.49
C LYS A 201 6.41 10.55 45.49
N GLN A 202 6.33 9.82 46.60
CA GLN A 202 5.39 8.72 46.74
C GLN A 202 3.97 9.26 46.96
N ALA A 203 3.01 8.74 46.20
CA ALA A 203 1.58 9.05 46.30
C ALA A 203 0.76 7.75 46.21
N ARG A 204 0.22 7.28 47.35
CA ARG A 204 -0.48 5.99 47.46
C ARG A 204 0.37 4.82 46.91
N ASN A 205 -0.08 4.17 45.85
CA ASN A 205 0.59 3.05 45.16
C ASN A 205 1.44 3.49 43.96
N SER A 206 1.74 4.80 43.84
CA SER A 206 2.49 5.38 42.74
C SER A 206 3.66 6.27 43.21
N TYR A 207 4.61 6.52 42.31
CA TYR A 207 5.63 7.55 42.44
C TYR A 207 5.45 8.58 41.33
N ILE A 208 5.38 9.87 41.68
CA ILE A 208 5.10 10.96 40.74
C ILE A 208 6.25 11.97 40.77
N SER A 209 6.66 12.44 39.58
CA SER A 209 7.57 13.57 39.39
C SER A 209 7.00 14.56 38.37
N GLU A 210 7.25 15.85 38.57
CA GLU A 210 6.83 16.91 37.65
C GLU A 210 7.91 17.99 37.55
N VAL A 211 8.26 18.37 36.31
CA VAL A 211 9.23 19.43 36.00
C VAL A 211 8.61 20.36 34.97
N SER A 212 8.73 21.67 35.19
CA SER A 212 8.31 22.71 34.25
C SER A 212 9.43 23.75 34.08
N LYS A 213 9.72 24.11 32.83
CA LYS A 213 10.76 25.08 32.46
C LYS A 213 10.22 26.02 31.38
N GLN A 214 10.69 27.27 31.41
CA GLN A 214 10.45 28.25 30.35
C GLN A 214 11.73 28.52 29.56
N ASN A 215 11.60 28.85 28.28
CA ASN A 215 12.74 29.14 27.37
C ASN A 215 13.82 28.04 27.40
N PHE A 216 13.38 26.77 27.40
CA PHE A 216 14.24 25.61 27.58
C PHE A 216 14.70 25.05 26.22
N THR A 217 16.01 24.87 26.04
CA THR A 217 16.56 24.18 24.88
C THR A 217 16.49 22.66 25.06
N LEU A 218 15.80 21.98 24.14
CA LEU A 218 15.58 20.53 24.17
C LEU A 218 16.82 19.76 23.70
N ASN A 219 17.83 19.68 24.57
CA ASN A 219 19.14 19.07 24.28
C ASN A 219 19.43 17.79 25.11
N GLN A 220 18.47 17.34 25.92
CA GLN A 220 18.60 16.17 26.79
C GLN A 220 17.46 15.18 26.52
N ASN A 221 17.81 13.89 26.36
CA ASN A 221 16.84 12.79 26.29
C ASN A 221 16.27 12.49 27.67
N ILE A 222 15.17 11.73 27.79
CA ILE A 222 14.65 11.24 29.07
C ILE A 222 14.98 9.77 29.22
N ALA A 223 15.57 9.39 30.36
CA ALA A 223 15.87 8.01 30.69
C ALA A 223 15.40 7.71 32.12
N LEU A 224 14.73 6.56 32.30
CA LEU A 224 14.34 6.03 33.61
C LEU A 224 14.88 4.62 33.73
N THR A 225 15.49 4.30 34.87
CA THR A 225 15.97 2.95 35.16
C THR A 225 15.25 2.43 36.39
N PHE A 226 14.89 1.16 36.37
CA PHE A 226 14.09 0.55 37.40
C PHE A 226 14.73 -0.75 37.91
N PRO A 227 14.66 -1.03 39.23
CA PRO A 227 15.19 -2.27 39.79
C PRO A 227 14.57 -3.51 39.15
N LYS A 228 15.37 -4.55 38.94
CA LYS A 228 14.92 -5.82 38.38
C LYS A 228 13.77 -6.42 39.19
N ILE A 229 12.73 -6.89 38.50
CA ILE A 229 11.60 -7.57 39.12
C ILE A 229 11.98 -9.04 39.35
N GLU A 230 12.11 -9.46 40.61
CA GLU A 230 12.48 -10.84 40.95
C GLU A 230 11.28 -11.78 41.17
N LYS A 231 10.09 -11.22 41.46
CA LYS A 231 8.85 -11.97 41.72
C LYS A 231 7.83 -11.73 40.62
N PRO A 232 7.01 -12.74 40.25
CA PRO A 232 5.90 -12.52 39.32
C PRO A 232 5.03 -11.35 39.77
N GLN A 233 4.73 -10.46 38.83
CA GLN A 233 3.80 -9.35 39.04
C GLN A 233 2.51 -9.62 38.27
N THR A 234 1.38 -9.44 38.93
CA THR A 234 0.05 -9.62 38.36
C THR A 234 -0.77 -8.39 38.64
N ILE A 235 -1.33 -7.79 37.58
CA ILE A 235 -2.15 -6.58 37.66
C ILE A 235 -3.48 -6.91 36.99
N SER A 236 -4.58 -6.47 37.59
CA SER A 236 -5.91 -6.53 36.98
C SER A 236 -6.61 -5.20 37.12
N ALA A 237 -7.56 -4.93 36.23
CA ALA A 237 -8.51 -3.83 36.37
C ALA A 237 -9.88 -4.28 35.90
N THR A 238 -10.91 -3.90 36.65
CA THR A 238 -12.30 -4.29 36.40
C THR A 238 -13.18 -3.05 36.28
N GLN A 239 -13.95 -2.95 35.20
CA GLN A 239 -14.95 -1.91 35.00
C GLN A 239 -16.25 -2.55 34.51
N GLY A 240 -17.31 -2.43 35.32
CA GLY A 240 -18.57 -3.13 35.07
C GLY A 240 -18.37 -4.65 35.05
N SER A 241 -18.79 -5.32 33.97
CA SER A 241 -18.65 -6.77 33.80
C SER A 241 -17.35 -7.20 33.12
N LYS A 242 -16.49 -6.26 32.72
CA LYS A 242 -15.23 -6.57 32.03
C LYS A 242 -14.06 -6.48 33.00
N SER A 243 -13.20 -7.48 32.97
CA SER A 243 -11.94 -7.49 33.71
C SER A 243 -10.80 -7.93 32.80
N TYR A 244 -9.72 -7.16 32.77
CA TYR A 244 -8.49 -7.50 32.06
C TYR A 244 -7.37 -7.70 33.06
N PHE A 245 -6.46 -8.63 32.75
CA PHE A 245 -5.28 -8.88 33.55
C PHE A 245 -4.01 -8.83 32.72
N TYR A 246 -2.90 -8.51 33.39
CA TYR A 246 -1.55 -8.52 32.86
C TYR A 246 -0.62 -9.20 33.85
N GLY A 247 0.24 -10.10 33.36
CA GLY A 247 1.25 -10.78 34.14
C GLY A 247 2.65 -10.52 33.59
N ASN A 248 3.62 -10.35 34.48
CA ASN A 248 5.05 -10.35 34.17
C ASN A 248 5.73 -11.42 35.04
N ILE A 249 6.33 -12.42 34.40
CA ILE A 249 6.93 -13.59 35.02
C ILE A 249 8.42 -13.60 34.76
N ALA A 250 9.20 -13.46 35.84
CA ALA A 250 10.64 -13.66 35.80
C ALA A 250 10.99 -15.14 35.59
N LEU A 251 11.86 -15.41 34.61
CA LEU A 251 12.38 -16.73 34.27
C LEU A 251 13.89 -16.75 34.53
N SER A 252 14.27 -17.40 35.63
CA SER A 252 15.67 -17.60 36.01
C SER A 252 16.35 -18.61 35.08
N ASP A 253 17.55 -18.30 34.57
CA ASP A 253 18.46 -19.24 33.88
C ASP A 253 17.86 -20.05 32.71
N THR A 254 17.41 -19.35 31.66
CA THR A 254 17.14 -19.98 30.36
C THR A 254 18.46 -20.23 29.62
N LYS A 255 19.20 -21.29 29.99
CA LYS A 255 20.43 -21.65 29.27
C LYS A 255 20.12 -21.89 27.79
N ALA A 256 20.87 -21.27 26.89
CA ALA A 256 20.69 -21.52 25.46
C ALA A 256 21.05 -22.99 25.15
N LYS A 257 20.14 -23.73 24.51
CA LYS A 257 20.42 -25.09 24.04
C LYS A 257 20.95 -25.01 22.62
N SER A 258 22.11 -25.61 22.36
CA SER A 258 22.67 -25.65 21.00
C SER A 258 21.79 -26.50 20.07
N SER A 259 21.61 -26.05 18.83
CA SER A 259 20.95 -26.83 17.77
C SER A 259 21.88 -27.94 17.25
N PRO A 260 21.33 -29.06 16.76
CA PRO A 260 22.13 -30.06 16.06
C PRO A 260 22.93 -29.45 14.90
N THR A 261 24.10 -30.01 14.60
CA THR A 261 24.89 -29.60 13.42
C THR A 261 24.26 -30.20 12.17
N PRO A 262 23.74 -29.39 11.22
CA PRO A 262 23.15 -29.88 9.98
C PRO A 262 24.22 -30.43 9.04
N LYS A 263 23.94 -31.58 8.43
CA LYS A 263 24.75 -32.19 7.36
C LYS A 263 24.32 -31.71 5.98
N GLU A 264 23.05 -31.36 5.82
CA GLU A 264 22.50 -30.80 4.59
C GLU A 264 21.60 -29.59 4.88
N ILE A 265 21.81 -28.49 4.16
CA ILE A 265 21.16 -27.21 4.40
C ILE A 265 20.45 -26.78 3.11
N GLY A 266 19.16 -26.46 3.22
CA GLY A 266 18.42 -25.81 2.14
C GLY A 266 18.65 -24.31 2.22
N LEU A 267 19.21 -23.70 1.18
CA LEU A 267 19.41 -22.26 1.11
C LEU A 267 18.38 -21.67 0.14
N LEU A 268 17.35 -21.02 0.67
CA LEU A 268 16.36 -20.31 -0.13
C LEU A 268 16.79 -18.86 -0.26
N TRP A 269 17.08 -18.44 -1.50
CA TRP A 269 17.70 -17.15 -1.78
C TRP A 269 16.81 -16.26 -2.65
N ASP A 270 16.32 -15.18 -2.07
CA ASP A 270 15.51 -14.19 -2.79
C ASP A 270 16.35 -13.46 -3.84
N VAL A 271 15.89 -13.48 -5.10
CA VAL A 271 16.50 -12.76 -6.24
C VAL A 271 15.51 -11.77 -6.87
N SER A 272 14.53 -11.28 -6.12
CA SER A 272 13.65 -10.18 -6.54
C SER A 272 14.42 -8.85 -6.66
N HIS A 273 13.78 -7.83 -7.25
CA HIS A 273 14.39 -6.51 -7.38
C HIS A 273 14.72 -5.86 -6.03
N SER A 274 13.79 -5.90 -5.07
CA SER A 274 13.95 -5.30 -3.74
C SER A 274 15.10 -5.94 -2.95
N ALA A 275 15.37 -7.21 -3.18
CA ALA A 275 16.46 -7.93 -2.54
C ALA A 275 17.88 -7.38 -2.87
N ILE A 276 18.02 -6.47 -3.84
CA ILE A 276 19.25 -5.68 -4.09
C ILE A 276 19.59 -4.78 -2.89
N GLN A 277 18.59 -4.30 -2.16
CA GLN A 277 18.77 -3.37 -1.03
C GLN A 277 19.26 -4.05 0.25
N ARG A 278 19.38 -5.39 0.26
CA ARG A 278 19.89 -6.13 1.41
C ARG A 278 21.38 -5.90 1.60
N ASP A 279 21.80 -5.86 2.87
CA ASP A 279 23.21 -5.77 3.23
C ASP A 279 23.95 -7.10 2.93
N ARG A 280 24.39 -7.22 1.68
CA ARG A 280 25.11 -8.38 1.12
C ARG A 280 26.40 -8.69 1.86
N GLU A 281 27.09 -7.67 2.36
CA GLU A 281 28.33 -7.84 3.12
C GLU A 281 28.05 -8.54 4.45
N LYS A 282 26.99 -8.12 5.16
CA LYS A 282 26.57 -8.78 6.40
C LYS A 282 26.08 -10.21 6.18
N GLU A 283 25.30 -10.46 5.12
CA GLU A 283 24.87 -11.82 4.76
C GLU A 283 26.07 -12.75 4.52
N PHE A 284 27.08 -12.26 3.79
CA PHE A 284 28.30 -13.01 3.53
C PHE A 284 29.17 -13.19 4.76
N ALA A 285 29.27 -12.18 5.63
CA ALA A 285 29.96 -12.31 6.91
C ALA A 285 29.28 -13.35 7.81
N PHE A 286 27.94 -13.37 7.83
CA PHE A 286 27.17 -14.40 8.53
C PHE A 286 27.43 -15.80 7.95
N LEU A 287 27.29 -15.99 6.64
CA LEU A 287 27.53 -17.29 6.00
C LEU A 287 28.97 -17.78 6.20
N ASP A 288 29.95 -16.88 6.10
CA ASP A 288 31.37 -17.22 6.35
C ASP A 288 31.60 -17.72 7.78
N ALA A 289 31.07 -17.02 8.78
CA ALA A 289 31.16 -17.45 10.17
C ALA A 289 30.37 -18.76 10.41
N TYR A 290 29.20 -18.91 9.79
CA TYR A 290 28.33 -20.08 9.92
C TYR A 290 29.00 -21.34 9.38
N PHE A 291 29.51 -21.29 8.15
CA PHE A 291 30.17 -22.44 7.54
C PHE A 291 31.51 -22.78 8.21
N LYS A 292 32.25 -21.81 8.74
CA LYS A 292 33.45 -22.06 9.57
C LYS A 292 33.14 -22.85 10.83
N GLU A 293 32.00 -22.61 11.47
CA GLU A 293 31.56 -23.36 12.65
C GLU A 293 31.12 -24.79 12.28
N LEU A 294 30.36 -24.95 11.18
CA LEU A 294 29.85 -26.25 10.73
C LEU A 294 30.92 -27.18 10.15
N LYS A 295 31.98 -26.60 9.55
CA LYS A 295 33.02 -27.28 8.78
C LYS A 295 32.52 -27.97 7.51
N ASP A 296 32.01 -29.19 7.63
CA ASP A 296 31.64 -30.03 6.47
C ASP A 296 30.12 -30.13 6.37
N THR A 297 29.55 -29.62 5.29
CA THR A 297 28.10 -29.66 5.04
C THR A 297 27.78 -29.57 3.55
N LYS A 298 26.59 -30.01 3.16
CA LYS A 298 26.06 -29.88 1.80
C LYS A 298 25.02 -28.77 1.76
N VAL A 299 25.07 -27.91 0.75
CA VAL A 299 24.11 -26.81 0.57
C VAL A 299 23.30 -27.04 -0.70
N VAL A 300 21.97 -27.08 -0.57
CA VAL A 300 21.02 -27.11 -1.68
C VAL A 300 20.44 -25.71 -1.84
N LEU A 301 20.98 -24.94 -2.80
CA LEU A 301 20.53 -23.59 -3.12
C LEU A 301 19.32 -23.63 -4.05
N SER A 302 18.27 -22.91 -3.70
CA SER A 302 17.15 -22.60 -4.59
C SER A 302 16.89 -21.09 -4.56
N THR A 303 17.05 -20.43 -5.71
CA THR A 303 16.74 -19.00 -5.85
C THR A 303 15.29 -18.80 -6.28
N PHE A 304 14.66 -17.70 -5.87
CA PHE A 304 13.28 -17.40 -6.23
C PHE A 304 12.99 -15.92 -6.43
N ASN A 305 11.98 -15.63 -7.25
CA ASN A 305 11.30 -14.34 -7.40
C ASN A 305 9.80 -14.63 -7.62
N ILE A 306 9.21 -14.23 -8.75
CA ILE A 306 7.90 -14.72 -9.20
C ILE A 306 7.90 -16.22 -9.59
N ARG A 307 9.08 -16.85 -9.70
CA ARG A 307 9.28 -18.28 -9.97
C ARG A 307 10.52 -18.80 -9.23
N SER A 308 10.62 -20.11 -9.03
CA SER A 308 11.81 -20.76 -8.47
C SER A 308 12.73 -21.33 -9.56
N ALA A 309 14.04 -21.23 -9.32
CA ALA A 309 15.04 -21.90 -10.13
C ALA A 309 15.16 -23.38 -9.72
N LYS A 310 15.73 -24.20 -10.61
CA LYS A 310 16.07 -25.59 -10.26
C LYS A 310 17.13 -25.58 -9.14
N PRO A 311 16.97 -26.38 -8.07
CA PRO A 311 17.95 -26.41 -6.99
C PRO A 311 19.34 -26.83 -7.47
N LEU A 312 20.37 -26.15 -6.96
CA LEU A 312 21.78 -26.44 -7.19
C LEU A 312 22.42 -26.94 -5.91
N THR A 313 23.36 -27.87 -6.02
CA THR A 313 24.08 -28.44 -4.87
C THR A 313 25.51 -27.95 -4.81
N PHE A 314 25.96 -27.56 -3.63
CA PHE A 314 27.33 -27.14 -3.34
C PHE A 314 27.87 -27.94 -2.14
N GLU A 315 29.15 -28.26 -2.17
CA GLU A 315 29.86 -28.85 -1.03
C GLU A 315 30.63 -27.75 -0.29
N VAL A 316 30.48 -27.72 1.05
CA VAL A 316 31.31 -26.93 1.95
C VAL A 316 32.25 -27.89 2.65
N LYS A 317 33.57 -27.65 2.54
CA LYS A 317 34.61 -28.49 3.16
C LYS A 317 35.50 -27.65 4.06
N ASN A 318 35.63 -28.05 5.31
CA ASN A 318 36.39 -27.31 6.32
C ASN A 318 36.02 -25.80 6.35
N GLY A 319 34.74 -25.50 6.19
CA GLY A 319 34.19 -24.14 6.14
C GLY A 319 34.43 -23.38 4.84
N ASN A 320 35.07 -23.97 3.83
CA ASN A 320 35.25 -23.34 2.52
C ASN A 320 33.99 -23.48 1.66
N TRP A 321 33.33 -22.35 1.39
CA TRP A 321 32.10 -22.24 0.60
C TRP A 321 32.30 -21.35 -0.65
N GLN A 322 33.54 -21.16 -1.11
CA GLN A 322 33.88 -20.21 -2.19
C GLN A 322 33.09 -20.44 -3.48
N ALA A 323 32.81 -21.69 -3.85
CA ALA A 323 32.01 -22.01 -5.03
C ALA A 323 30.57 -21.49 -4.92
N LEU A 324 29.95 -21.63 -3.75
CA LEU A 324 28.63 -21.07 -3.46
C LEU A 324 28.69 -19.55 -3.45
N LYS A 325 29.70 -18.96 -2.79
CA LYS A 325 29.89 -17.50 -2.74
C LYS A 325 29.96 -16.88 -4.13
N SER A 326 30.84 -17.40 -4.98
CA SER A 326 31.01 -16.91 -6.35
C SER A 326 29.74 -17.08 -7.20
N HIS A 327 28.95 -18.13 -6.95
CA HIS A 327 27.65 -18.25 -7.59
C HIS A 327 26.66 -17.17 -7.10
N LEU A 328 26.55 -16.96 -5.79
CA LEU A 328 25.67 -15.92 -5.21
C LEU A 328 26.06 -14.51 -5.66
N GLU A 329 27.35 -14.22 -5.86
CA GLU A 329 27.85 -12.94 -6.38
C GLU A 329 27.49 -12.71 -7.86
N SER A 330 27.25 -13.78 -8.62
CA SER A 330 26.91 -13.71 -10.05
C SER A 330 25.42 -13.53 -10.34
N LEU A 331 24.56 -13.71 -9.33
CA LEU A 331 23.11 -13.69 -9.48
C LEU A 331 22.61 -12.32 -9.96
N GLN A 332 21.64 -12.35 -10.88
CA GLN A 332 20.90 -11.18 -11.30
C GLN A 332 19.60 -11.10 -10.51
N TYR A 333 19.27 -9.91 -10.03
CA TYR A 333 18.12 -9.65 -9.18
C TYR A 333 17.02 -8.96 -10.00
N ASP A 334 15.85 -9.56 -10.06
CA ASP A 334 14.79 -9.14 -10.97
C ASP A 334 13.40 -9.65 -10.63
N GLY A 335 12.42 -8.82 -10.99
CA GLY A 335 11.01 -9.09 -10.80
C GLY A 335 10.53 -8.88 -9.37
N ALA A 336 9.24 -9.11 -9.18
CA ALA A 336 8.60 -9.12 -7.88
C ALA A 336 8.78 -10.46 -7.16
N THR A 337 8.10 -10.62 -6.02
CA THR A 337 8.24 -11.82 -5.18
C THR A 337 6.92 -12.56 -5.02
N ASP A 338 6.83 -13.81 -5.52
CA ASP A 338 5.70 -14.71 -5.28
C ASP A 338 6.08 -15.76 -4.23
N GLY A 339 5.55 -15.61 -3.01
CA GLY A 339 5.78 -16.56 -1.93
C GLY A 339 5.32 -17.99 -2.25
N ASN A 340 4.35 -18.17 -3.15
CA ASN A 340 3.89 -19.49 -3.58
C ASN A 340 4.87 -20.21 -4.51
N ALA A 341 5.84 -19.50 -5.10
CA ALA A 341 6.87 -20.09 -5.93
C ALA A 341 8.00 -20.74 -5.12
N ILE A 342 8.09 -20.45 -3.82
CA ILE A 342 9.16 -20.91 -2.93
C ILE A 342 8.96 -22.39 -2.59
N ASP A 343 9.99 -23.20 -2.79
CA ASP A 343 9.99 -24.61 -2.41
C ASP A 343 10.48 -24.80 -0.96
N PHE A 344 9.54 -24.85 -0.01
CA PHE A 344 9.82 -25.15 1.39
C PHE A 344 9.98 -26.66 1.69
N ASN A 345 9.91 -27.54 0.68
CA ASN A 345 9.97 -29.00 0.84
C ASN A 345 11.33 -29.60 0.47
N LEU A 346 12.40 -28.79 0.48
CA LEU A 346 13.75 -29.28 0.27
C LEU A 346 14.08 -30.40 1.28
N LYS A 347 14.66 -31.49 0.78
CA LYS A 347 15.02 -32.66 1.60
C LYS A 347 16.35 -32.42 2.32
N THR A 348 16.34 -31.53 3.31
CA THR A 348 17.53 -31.09 4.07
C THR A 348 17.28 -31.20 5.57
N ASP A 349 18.30 -30.99 6.41
CA ASP A 349 18.17 -31.02 7.87
C ASP A 349 17.54 -29.73 8.41
N GLU A 350 17.79 -28.61 7.73
CA GLU A 350 17.22 -27.29 8.00
C GLU A 350 17.11 -26.48 6.70
N ILE A 351 16.34 -25.40 6.75
CA ILE A 351 16.27 -24.38 5.69
C ILE A 351 16.72 -23.03 6.26
N LEU A 352 17.57 -22.32 5.52
CA LEU A 352 17.86 -20.90 5.70
C LEU A 352 17.17 -20.11 4.58
N LEU A 353 16.17 -19.31 4.93
CA LEU A 353 15.49 -18.38 4.03
C LEU A 353 16.12 -16.99 4.15
N PHE A 354 16.76 -16.53 3.09
CA PHE A 354 17.23 -15.15 2.97
C PHE A 354 16.19 -14.36 2.18
N SER A 355 15.38 -13.53 2.85
CA SER A 355 14.36 -12.66 2.25
C SER A 355 13.92 -11.59 3.26
N ASP A 356 13.30 -10.51 2.77
CA ASP A 356 12.62 -9.51 3.59
C ASP A 356 11.18 -9.92 3.96
N GLY A 357 10.66 -11.01 3.38
CA GLY A 357 9.32 -11.52 3.64
C GLY A 357 8.19 -10.72 3.00
N ILE A 358 8.48 -9.82 2.06
CA ILE A 358 7.48 -9.03 1.33
C ILE A 358 7.12 -9.77 0.02
N PHE A 359 6.01 -10.52 0.06
CA PHE A 359 5.50 -11.27 -1.08
C PHE A 359 4.38 -10.49 -1.78
N ASN A 360 4.75 -9.69 -2.77
CA ASN A 360 3.90 -8.67 -3.41
C ASN A 360 3.39 -9.06 -4.82
N PHE A 361 3.54 -10.32 -5.23
CA PHE A 361 3.08 -10.82 -6.52
C PHE A 361 2.58 -12.27 -6.44
N GLY A 362 1.73 -12.67 -7.39
CA GLY A 362 1.36 -14.07 -7.57
C GLY A 362 0.01 -14.26 -8.26
N SER A 363 -0.39 -15.53 -8.39
CA SER A 363 -1.71 -15.92 -8.91
C SER A 363 -2.75 -16.16 -7.80
N LYS A 364 -2.32 -16.15 -6.54
CA LYS A 364 -3.13 -16.35 -5.33
C LYS A 364 -2.38 -15.80 -4.11
N GLU A 365 -3.11 -15.57 -3.03
CA GLU A 365 -2.52 -15.10 -1.77
C GLU A 365 -1.57 -16.14 -1.14
N PHE A 366 -0.39 -15.69 -0.69
CA PHE A 366 0.59 -16.55 -0.03
C PHE A 366 0.31 -16.67 1.48
N SER A 367 0.09 -17.91 1.93
CA SER A 367 -0.21 -18.23 3.33
C SER A 367 0.99 -18.86 4.05
N VAL A 368 1.57 -18.12 5.00
CA VAL A 368 2.63 -18.65 5.87
C VAL A 368 2.11 -19.76 6.79
N ASN A 369 0.84 -19.68 7.20
CA ASN A 369 0.21 -20.73 8.00
C ASN A 369 0.21 -22.09 7.29
N GLU A 370 -0.03 -22.10 5.98
CA GLU A 370 0.03 -23.35 5.21
C GLU A 370 1.46 -23.89 5.14
N VAL A 371 2.47 -23.02 5.01
CA VAL A 371 3.88 -23.42 5.11
C VAL A 371 4.19 -24.01 6.48
N VAL A 372 3.81 -23.34 7.57
CA VAL A 372 4.05 -23.79 8.95
C VAL A 372 3.40 -25.15 9.23
N LYS A 373 2.17 -25.39 8.73
CA LYS A 373 1.48 -26.68 8.88
C LYS A 373 2.17 -27.82 8.12
N GLN A 374 2.81 -27.51 7.00
CA GLN A 374 3.40 -28.52 6.10
C GLN A 374 4.89 -28.75 6.37
N ALA A 375 5.59 -27.75 6.90
CA ALA A 375 7.02 -27.80 7.17
C ALA A 375 7.35 -28.93 8.15
N LYS A 376 8.26 -29.81 7.72
CA LYS A 376 8.74 -30.95 8.52
C LYS A 376 10.10 -30.71 9.15
N ILE A 377 10.76 -29.64 8.74
CA ILE A 377 12.11 -29.26 9.15
C ILE A 377 12.13 -27.79 9.58
N PRO A 378 13.06 -27.39 10.45
CA PRO A 378 13.21 -26.00 10.86
C PRO A 378 13.49 -25.08 9.68
N VAL A 379 12.74 -23.98 9.58
CA VAL A 379 13.01 -22.89 8.66
C VAL A 379 13.55 -21.74 9.49
N SER A 380 14.81 -21.37 9.34
CA SER A 380 15.35 -20.13 9.90
C SER A 380 15.29 -19.04 8.85
N VAL A 381 14.93 -17.82 9.26
CA VAL A 381 14.84 -16.68 8.33
C VAL A 381 15.95 -15.68 8.66
N VAL A 382 16.71 -15.30 7.64
CA VAL A 382 17.79 -14.32 7.72
C VAL A 382 17.33 -13.04 7.04
N ASN A 383 17.16 -11.98 7.84
CA ASN A 383 16.83 -10.64 7.34
C ASN A 383 18.07 -9.76 7.33
N ALA A 384 18.28 -9.04 6.23
CA ALA A 384 19.30 -8.02 6.08
C ALA A 384 18.75 -6.73 5.44
N SER A 385 17.42 -6.57 5.41
CA SER A 385 16.73 -5.38 4.89
C SER A 385 16.12 -4.57 6.03
N ALA A 386 16.18 -3.25 5.93
CA ALA A 386 15.49 -2.34 6.85
C ALA A 386 13.97 -2.31 6.62
N VAL A 387 13.52 -2.57 5.38
CA VAL A 387 12.10 -2.68 5.02
C VAL A 387 11.81 -4.17 4.84
N ALA A 388 11.08 -4.75 5.79
CA ALA A 388 10.79 -6.19 5.84
C ALA A 388 9.47 -6.48 6.57
N ASN A 389 8.83 -7.59 6.23
CA ASN A 389 7.70 -8.13 7.00
C ASN A 389 8.20 -8.99 8.17
N THR A 390 8.85 -8.33 9.12
CA THR A 390 9.47 -8.97 10.30
C THR A 390 8.52 -9.84 11.11
N PRO A 391 7.27 -9.42 11.44
CA PRO A 391 6.36 -10.27 12.23
C PRO A 391 6.03 -11.60 11.55
N LYS A 392 5.74 -11.57 10.23
CA LYS A 392 5.42 -12.75 9.43
C LYS A 392 6.61 -13.70 9.34
N MET A 393 7.83 -13.17 9.18
CA MET A 393 9.06 -13.97 9.10
C MET A 393 9.48 -14.53 10.46
N GLN A 394 9.31 -13.77 11.54
CA GLN A 394 9.53 -14.26 12.90
C GLN A 394 8.61 -15.45 13.22
N TYR A 395 7.35 -15.37 12.82
CA TYR A 395 6.43 -16.49 13.01
C TYR A 395 6.81 -17.71 12.20
N LEU A 396 7.07 -17.56 10.89
CA LEU A 396 7.53 -18.68 10.05
C LEU A 396 8.72 -19.38 10.70
N ALA A 397 9.71 -18.60 11.17
CA ALA A 397 10.89 -19.17 11.78
C ALA A 397 10.57 -19.93 13.08
N ASN A 398 9.92 -19.25 14.02
CA ASN A 398 9.70 -19.80 15.35
C ASN A 398 8.69 -20.96 15.36
N ALA A 399 7.66 -20.91 14.52
CA ALA A 399 6.61 -21.93 14.45
C ALA A 399 7.09 -23.23 13.78
N THR A 400 8.09 -23.15 12.91
CA THR A 400 8.75 -24.34 12.32
C THR A 400 9.91 -24.86 13.17
N GLY A 401 10.27 -24.17 14.26
CA GLY A 401 11.36 -24.53 15.16
C GLY A 401 12.74 -24.01 14.72
N GLY A 402 12.79 -23.14 13.71
CA GLY A 402 13.99 -22.37 13.35
C GLY A 402 14.12 -21.07 14.13
N SER A 403 15.02 -20.20 13.66
CA SER A 403 15.33 -18.91 14.29
C SER A 403 15.19 -17.74 13.31
N PHE A 404 14.67 -16.62 13.80
CA PHE A 404 14.73 -15.35 13.06
C PHE A 404 16.04 -14.63 13.37
N ILE A 405 16.83 -14.37 12.34
CA ILE A 405 18.19 -13.81 12.43
C ILE A 405 18.16 -12.46 11.72
N ASP A 406 18.13 -11.38 12.48
CA ASP A 406 18.06 -10.02 11.95
C ASP A 406 19.45 -9.36 11.92
N LEU A 407 20.10 -9.37 10.77
CA LEU A 407 21.42 -8.79 10.56
C LEU A 407 21.39 -7.25 10.53
N THR A 408 20.21 -6.63 10.53
CA THR A 408 20.12 -5.16 10.66
C THR A 408 20.41 -4.71 12.09
N THR A 409 20.15 -5.56 13.08
CA THR A 409 20.29 -5.27 14.51
C THR A 409 21.37 -6.09 15.21
N LEU A 410 21.68 -7.30 14.72
CA LEU A 410 22.65 -8.21 15.33
C LEU A 410 24.06 -8.06 14.75
N THR A 411 25.08 -8.24 15.60
CA THR A 411 26.46 -8.49 15.13
C THR A 411 26.57 -9.92 14.57
N THR A 412 27.59 -10.18 13.76
CA THR A 412 27.83 -11.53 13.20
C THR A 412 27.94 -12.60 14.29
N GLU A 413 28.66 -12.33 15.38
CA GLU A 413 28.79 -13.28 16.50
C GLU A 413 27.44 -13.56 17.19
N GLN A 414 26.61 -12.52 17.38
CA GLN A 414 25.27 -12.67 17.93
C GLN A 414 24.36 -13.45 16.98
N ALA A 415 24.42 -13.18 15.68
CA ALA A 415 23.64 -13.86 14.65
C ALA A 415 23.96 -15.36 14.59
N ILE A 416 25.24 -15.74 14.67
CA ILE A 416 25.67 -17.14 14.77
C ILE A 416 25.13 -17.83 16.01
N LYS A 417 25.20 -17.15 17.17
CA LYS A 417 24.62 -17.68 18.40
C LYS A 417 23.12 -17.93 18.25
N VAL A 418 22.38 -17.03 17.62
CA VAL A 418 20.94 -17.20 17.35
C VAL A 418 20.69 -18.37 16.38
N ALA A 419 21.46 -18.48 15.30
CA ALA A 419 21.34 -19.57 14.32
C ALA A 419 21.64 -20.96 14.92
N ARG A 420 22.56 -21.02 15.90
CA ARG A 420 23.02 -22.27 16.53
C ARG A 420 22.32 -22.58 17.86
N THR A 421 21.21 -21.89 18.18
CA THR A 421 20.44 -22.13 19.40
C THR A 421 18.98 -22.45 19.12
N VAL A 422 18.43 -23.36 19.93
CA VAL A 422 16.99 -23.66 19.92
C VAL A 422 16.29 -22.64 20.82
N PRO A 423 15.27 -21.91 20.34
CA PRO A 423 14.60 -20.90 21.13
C PRO A 423 13.87 -21.52 22.32
N PHE A 424 13.96 -20.87 23.48
CA PHE A 424 13.15 -21.19 24.65
C PHE A 424 11.75 -20.61 24.44
N GLN A 425 10.70 -21.38 24.69
CA GLN A 425 9.33 -21.04 24.31
C GLN A 425 8.33 -21.29 25.46
N LEU A 426 7.21 -20.58 25.41
CA LEU A 426 5.98 -20.97 26.11
C LEU A 426 5.42 -22.25 25.47
N LEU A 427 5.34 -23.33 26.22
CA LEU A 427 4.85 -24.62 25.74
C LEU A 427 3.37 -24.82 26.02
N ASP A 428 2.88 -24.33 27.15
CA ASP A 428 1.49 -24.52 27.56
C ASP A 428 1.01 -23.48 28.59
N ILE A 429 -0.30 -23.24 28.61
CA ILE A 429 -1.02 -22.42 29.60
C ILE A 429 -2.20 -23.24 30.12
N GLU A 430 -2.10 -23.73 31.35
CA GLU A 430 -3.16 -24.50 32.01
C GLU A 430 -3.94 -23.62 33.00
N VAL A 431 -5.28 -23.68 32.95
CA VAL A 431 -6.15 -23.00 33.92
C VAL A 431 -6.41 -23.95 35.10
N LYS A 432 -5.71 -23.71 36.22
CA LYS A 432 -5.83 -24.52 37.44
C LYS A 432 -7.14 -24.26 38.19
N SER A 433 -7.60 -23.00 38.20
CA SER A 433 -8.86 -22.57 38.81
C SER A 433 -9.36 -21.26 38.20
N GLY A 434 -10.66 -20.98 38.36
CA GLY A 434 -11.32 -19.78 37.82
C GLY A 434 -11.67 -19.91 36.33
N LYS A 435 -12.03 -18.78 35.71
CA LYS A 435 -12.37 -18.69 34.29
C LYS A 435 -11.63 -17.52 33.65
N VAL A 436 -10.93 -17.81 32.55
CA VAL A 436 -10.15 -16.85 31.77
C VAL A 436 -10.34 -17.14 30.30
N THR A 437 -10.23 -16.12 29.45
CA THR A 437 -10.34 -16.24 27.99
C THR A 437 -9.31 -15.36 27.30
N LYS A 438 -8.99 -15.71 26.04
CA LYS A 438 -8.16 -14.90 25.12
C LYS A 438 -6.84 -14.45 25.75
N ILE A 439 -6.03 -15.43 26.15
CA ILE A 439 -4.74 -15.20 26.80
C ILE A 439 -3.67 -15.11 25.73
N PHE A 440 -2.92 -14.00 25.72
CA PHE A 440 -1.86 -13.74 24.76
C PHE A 440 -0.55 -13.40 25.48
N PRO A 441 0.61 -13.83 24.94
CA PRO A 441 0.76 -14.64 23.74
C PRO A 441 0.41 -16.12 23.99
N GLU A 442 0.04 -16.84 22.93
CA GLU A 442 -0.28 -18.28 23.01
C GLU A 442 0.97 -19.18 22.97
N LYS A 443 0.78 -20.50 23.07
CA LYS A 443 1.84 -21.51 22.98
C LYS A 443 2.71 -21.31 21.71
N GLY A 444 4.01 -21.56 21.84
CA GLY A 444 5.02 -21.33 20.81
C GLY A 444 5.68 -19.93 20.86
N ALA A 445 5.19 -19.02 21.71
CA ALA A 445 5.83 -17.72 21.92
C ALA A 445 7.26 -17.87 22.45
N THR A 446 8.23 -17.26 21.77
CA THR A 446 9.65 -17.29 22.15
C THR A 446 9.95 -16.36 23.32
N ILE A 447 10.87 -16.77 24.18
CA ILE A 447 11.33 -16.02 25.35
C ILE A 447 12.78 -15.62 25.12
N SER A 448 13.01 -14.32 24.95
CA SER A 448 14.33 -13.76 24.62
C SER A 448 14.93 -12.87 25.71
N LYS A 449 14.12 -12.38 26.67
CA LYS A 449 14.52 -11.29 27.58
C LYS A 449 14.48 -11.64 29.08
N GLY A 450 14.58 -12.92 29.44
CA GLY A 450 14.59 -13.38 30.84
C GLY A 450 13.26 -13.20 31.60
N ASN A 451 12.31 -12.43 31.06
CA ASN A 451 10.96 -12.26 31.56
C ASN A 451 9.94 -12.65 30.47
N PHE A 452 8.76 -13.09 30.90
CA PHE A 452 7.63 -13.41 30.03
C PHE A 452 6.42 -12.58 30.44
N THR A 453 5.81 -11.87 29.48
CA THR A 453 4.63 -11.05 29.72
C THR A 453 3.41 -11.64 29.02
N LEU A 454 2.27 -11.64 29.71
CA LEU A 454 0.98 -12.07 29.16
C LEU A 454 -0.14 -11.13 29.55
N ALA A 455 -1.22 -11.13 28.78
CA ALA A 455 -2.47 -10.48 29.12
C ALA A 455 -3.66 -11.38 28.76
N GLY A 456 -4.79 -11.20 29.42
CA GLY A 456 -6.01 -11.93 29.12
C GLY A 456 -7.27 -11.28 29.71
N GLU A 457 -8.42 -11.86 29.39
CA GLU A 457 -9.71 -11.49 29.96
C GLU A 457 -10.01 -12.39 31.18
N LEU A 458 -10.31 -11.79 32.33
CA LEU A 458 -10.71 -12.50 33.54
C LEU A 458 -12.25 -12.53 33.61
N GLN A 459 -12.81 -13.74 33.70
CA GLN A 459 -14.27 -13.99 33.67
C GLN A 459 -14.81 -14.42 35.06
N SER A 460 -13.96 -14.49 36.07
CA SER A 460 -14.30 -14.81 37.48
C SER A 460 -13.64 -13.82 38.43
N GLU A 461 -14.01 -13.81 39.71
CA GLU A 461 -13.37 -12.91 40.70
C GLU A 461 -11.86 -13.16 40.84
N GLU A 462 -11.43 -14.41 40.67
CA GLU A 462 -10.02 -14.79 40.61
C GLU A 462 -9.81 -15.98 39.68
N ALA A 463 -8.58 -16.14 39.18
CA ALA A 463 -8.14 -17.30 38.43
C ALA A 463 -6.66 -17.60 38.68
N THR A 464 -6.27 -18.87 38.56
CA THR A 464 -4.88 -19.32 38.70
C THR A 464 -4.44 -20.07 37.46
N LEU A 465 -3.31 -19.66 36.88
CA LEU A 465 -2.72 -20.26 35.69
C LEU A 465 -1.40 -20.95 36.02
N VAL A 466 -1.15 -22.06 35.34
CA VAL A 466 0.16 -22.74 35.33
C VAL A 466 0.75 -22.57 33.94
N LEU A 467 1.85 -21.81 33.87
CA LEU A 467 2.58 -21.53 32.63
C LEU A 467 3.76 -22.49 32.51
N SER A 468 3.80 -23.27 31.43
CA SER A 468 4.88 -24.23 31.15
C SER A 468 5.82 -23.70 30.08
N PHE A 469 7.12 -23.67 30.36
CA PHE A 469 8.15 -23.15 29.48
C PHE A 469 9.23 -24.19 29.22
N GLY A 470 9.86 -24.15 28.06
CA GLY A 470 10.91 -25.11 27.72
C GLY A 470 11.36 -25.04 26.27
N TYR A 471 11.83 -26.18 25.77
CA TYR A 471 12.15 -26.36 24.35
C TYR A 471 11.04 -27.20 23.71
N PRO A 472 10.93 -27.23 22.37
CA PRO A 472 9.95 -28.08 21.69
C PRO A 472 9.93 -29.51 22.27
N LYS A 473 8.75 -29.94 22.71
CA LYS A 473 8.48 -31.25 23.35
C LYS A 473 9.14 -31.52 24.72
N LYS A 474 9.77 -30.52 25.35
CA LYS A 474 10.41 -30.68 26.66
C LYS A 474 10.15 -29.49 27.58
N VAL A 475 9.26 -29.67 28.55
CA VAL A 475 9.03 -28.71 29.65
C VAL A 475 10.27 -28.66 30.55
N MET A 476 10.71 -27.45 30.85
CA MET A 476 11.89 -27.17 31.68
C MET A 476 11.52 -26.41 32.96
N VAL A 477 10.55 -25.49 32.87
CA VAL A 477 10.12 -24.61 33.97
C VAL A 477 8.61 -24.51 33.98
N GLN A 478 8.00 -24.55 35.16
CA GLN A 478 6.60 -24.20 35.36
C GLN A 478 6.49 -23.03 36.35
N LYS A 479 5.53 -22.12 36.11
CA LYS A 479 5.23 -20.99 36.99
C LYS A 479 3.74 -20.90 37.22
N GLU A 480 3.35 -20.87 38.48
CA GLU A 480 1.96 -20.63 38.90
C GLU A 480 1.76 -19.14 39.16
N VAL A 481 0.71 -18.55 38.58
CA VAL A 481 0.36 -17.13 38.72
C VAL A 481 -1.13 -16.99 39.01
N LYS A 482 -1.47 -16.10 39.96
CA LYS A 482 -2.85 -15.84 40.38
C LYS A 482 -3.25 -14.41 39.99
N PHE A 483 -4.41 -14.27 39.37
CA PHE A 483 -5.02 -12.98 39.04
C PHE A 483 -6.31 -12.81 39.84
N VAL A 484 -6.55 -11.59 40.33
CA VAL A 484 -7.74 -11.22 41.11
C VAL A 484 -8.34 -9.97 40.48
N ALA A 485 -9.66 -9.93 40.31
CA ALA A 485 -10.38 -8.78 39.80
C ALA A 485 -10.18 -7.56 40.70
N ASN A 486 -10.05 -6.37 40.10
CA ASN A 486 -9.79 -5.13 40.84
C ASN A 486 -10.77 -4.03 40.39
N PRO A 487 -11.93 -3.90 41.06
CA PRO A 487 -12.92 -2.87 40.74
C PRO A 487 -12.50 -1.46 41.20
N ASP A 488 -11.48 -1.35 42.05
CA ASP A 488 -10.96 -0.06 42.55
C ASP A 488 -9.91 0.56 41.61
N ALA A 489 -9.59 -0.12 40.51
CA ALA A 489 -8.68 0.40 39.49
C ALA A 489 -9.23 1.69 38.87
N SER A 490 -8.33 2.63 38.60
CA SER A 490 -8.69 3.87 37.90
C SER A 490 -9.11 3.61 36.45
N GLU A 491 -9.87 4.54 35.87
CA GLU A 491 -10.27 4.45 34.46
C GLU A 491 -9.07 4.40 33.51
N SER A 492 -7.98 5.13 33.82
CA SER A 492 -6.75 5.11 33.04
C SER A 492 -6.05 3.75 33.10
N GLU A 493 -5.99 3.10 34.27
CA GLU A 493 -5.45 1.75 34.42
C GLU A 493 -6.28 0.71 33.65
N PHE A 494 -7.62 0.78 33.75
CA PHE A 494 -8.51 -0.12 33.00
C PHE A 494 -8.31 0.01 31.49
N ASN A 495 -8.31 1.26 30.99
CA ASN A 495 -8.10 1.53 29.57
C ASN A 495 -6.72 1.09 29.09
N LEU A 496 -5.68 1.24 29.92
CA LEU A 496 -4.34 0.76 29.60
C LEU A 496 -4.28 -0.78 29.52
N LEU A 497 -4.79 -1.51 30.53
CA LEU A 497 -4.79 -2.98 30.49
C LEU A 497 -5.61 -3.54 29.33
N ARG A 498 -6.74 -2.89 29.02
CA ARG A 498 -7.54 -3.20 27.84
C ARG A 498 -6.74 -3.04 26.54
N ARG A 499 -5.92 -1.98 26.40
CA ARG A 499 -5.08 -1.76 25.21
C ARG A 499 -3.91 -2.73 25.15
N ILE A 500 -3.18 -2.95 26.25
CA ILE A 500 -2.10 -3.95 26.32
C ILE A 500 -2.60 -5.34 25.90
N TRP A 501 -3.79 -5.72 26.35
CA TRP A 501 -4.43 -6.97 25.94
C TRP A 501 -4.66 -7.02 24.41
N ALA A 502 -5.20 -5.96 23.84
CA ALA A 502 -5.47 -5.88 22.39
C ALA A 502 -4.17 -5.81 21.56
N GLU A 503 -3.12 -5.13 22.05
CA GLU A 503 -1.80 -5.12 21.43
C GLU A 503 -1.18 -6.53 21.40
N LYS A 504 -1.28 -7.29 22.49
CA LYS A 504 -0.81 -8.69 22.52
C LYS A 504 -1.64 -9.58 21.60
N GLN A 505 -2.94 -9.32 21.45
CA GLN A 505 -3.78 -9.99 20.45
C GLN A 505 -3.33 -9.65 19.03
N ILE A 506 -3.12 -8.37 18.70
CA ILE A 506 -2.61 -7.93 17.39
C ILE A 506 -1.27 -8.60 17.10
N ALA A 507 -0.35 -8.61 18.06
CA ALA A 507 0.95 -9.28 17.92
C ALA A 507 0.83 -10.81 17.78
N GLN A 508 -0.21 -11.45 18.34
CA GLN A 508 -0.52 -12.86 18.10
C GLN A 508 -1.02 -13.07 16.66
N LEU A 509 -2.00 -12.28 16.20
CA LEU A 509 -2.57 -12.37 14.85
C LEU A 509 -1.55 -12.07 13.76
N GLN A 510 -0.69 -11.07 13.97
CA GLN A 510 0.43 -10.74 13.09
C GLN A 510 1.43 -11.87 12.99
N ARG A 511 1.75 -12.50 14.13
CA ARG A 511 2.59 -13.71 14.14
C ARG A 511 1.90 -14.78 13.31
N GLU A 512 0.68 -15.17 13.65
CA GLU A 512 -0.10 -16.15 12.89
C GLU A 512 -0.35 -15.79 11.42
N GLY A 513 0.09 -14.63 10.90
CA GLY A 513 -0.09 -14.26 9.50
C GLY A 513 -1.55 -14.22 9.10
N VAL A 514 -2.44 -13.90 10.04
CA VAL A 514 -3.87 -13.71 9.78
C VAL A 514 -4.04 -12.54 8.82
N GLU A 515 -5.10 -12.58 8.00
CA GLU A 515 -5.43 -11.50 7.08
C GLU A 515 -5.43 -10.14 7.79
N GLN A 516 -4.77 -9.16 7.17
CA GLN A 516 -4.58 -7.82 7.72
C GLN A 516 -5.91 -7.19 8.17
N LYS A 517 -7.00 -7.44 7.45
CA LYS A 517 -8.35 -6.95 7.78
C LYS A 517 -8.85 -7.37 9.17
N GLN A 518 -8.46 -8.56 9.64
CA GLN A 518 -8.83 -9.04 10.97
C GLN A 518 -7.98 -8.37 12.06
N ILE A 519 -6.69 -8.15 11.78
CA ILE A 519 -5.80 -7.36 12.65
C ILE A 519 -6.33 -5.92 12.76
N ASP A 520 -6.71 -5.33 11.64
CA ASP A 520 -7.24 -3.98 11.56
C ASP A 520 -8.59 -3.85 12.30
N ALA A 521 -9.41 -4.90 12.32
CA ALA A 521 -10.64 -4.91 13.11
C ALA A 521 -10.36 -4.79 14.61
N VAL A 522 -9.38 -5.52 15.14
CA VAL A 522 -8.95 -5.37 16.54
C VAL A 522 -8.42 -3.96 16.79
N GLY A 523 -7.62 -3.42 15.85
CA GLY A 523 -7.13 -2.04 15.91
C GLY A 523 -8.26 -1.01 16.03
N ARG A 524 -9.32 -1.14 15.21
CA ARG A 524 -10.50 -0.26 15.25
C ARG A 524 -11.27 -0.37 16.56
N ASP A 525 -11.51 -1.59 17.03
CA ASP A 525 -12.31 -1.82 18.24
C ASP A 525 -11.63 -1.28 19.51
N TYR A 526 -10.29 -1.25 19.53
CA TYR A 526 -9.49 -0.92 20.71
C TYR A 526 -8.69 0.39 20.59
N GLY A 527 -8.78 1.10 19.46
CA GLY A 527 -8.11 2.39 19.28
C GLY A 527 -6.61 2.27 19.02
N ILE A 528 -6.16 1.21 18.34
CA ILE A 528 -4.74 0.94 18.05
C ILE A 528 -4.49 1.08 16.54
N VAL A 529 -3.45 1.83 16.17
CA VAL A 529 -3.05 2.02 14.77
C VAL A 529 -2.27 0.80 14.29
N THR A 530 -2.85 0.08 13.32
CA THR A 530 -2.22 -1.03 12.60
C THR A 530 -1.74 -0.55 11.22
N GLU A 531 -1.16 -1.43 10.41
CA GLU A 531 -0.71 -1.07 9.05
C GLU A 531 -1.84 -0.72 8.09
N GLY A 532 -3.02 -1.33 8.28
CA GLY A 532 -4.23 -1.09 7.50
C GLY A 532 -5.22 -0.10 8.13
N ASN A 533 -4.87 0.51 9.27
CA ASN A 533 -5.69 1.53 9.92
C ASN A 533 -5.01 2.91 9.96
N SER A 534 -5.82 3.93 10.20
CA SER A 534 -5.39 5.31 10.49
C SER A 534 -6.16 5.87 11.66
N LEU A 535 -5.59 6.85 12.37
CA LEU A 535 -6.35 7.73 13.25
C LEU A 535 -6.78 8.97 12.46
N ILE A 536 -8.08 9.25 12.45
CA ILE A 536 -8.63 10.45 11.80
C ILE A 536 -9.35 11.34 12.80
N VAL A 537 -9.05 12.63 12.74
CA VAL A 537 -9.73 13.68 13.51
C VAL A 537 -10.55 14.51 12.52
N LEU A 538 -11.87 14.54 12.70
CA LEU A 538 -12.77 15.37 11.90
C LEU A 538 -13.42 16.46 12.76
N GLU A 539 -13.65 17.62 12.14
CA GLU A 539 -14.28 18.78 12.77
C GLU A 539 -15.78 18.61 13.01
N THR A 540 -16.52 18.21 11.97
CA THR A 540 -17.99 18.26 11.97
C THR A 540 -18.62 16.88 12.11
N VAL A 541 -19.78 16.80 12.78
CA VAL A 541 -20.56 15.55 12.91
C VAL A 541 -21.05 15.07 11.54
N GLU A 542 -21.35 16.00 10.64
CA GLU A 542 -21.73 15.75 9.25
C GLU A 542 -20.68 14.91 8.51
N ASP A 543 -19.39 15.20 8.71
CA ASP A 543 -18.32 14.45 8.06
C ASP A 543 -18.22 13.03 8.62
N TYR A 544 -18.34 12.86 9.93
CA TYR A 544 -18.44 11.52 10.54
C TYR A 544 -19.61 10.72 9.97
N VAL A 545 -20.79 11.33 9.85
CA VAL A 545 -21.99 10.71 9.25
C VAL A 545 -21.75 10.34 7.79
N ARG A 546 -21.22 11.28 6.99
CA ARG A 546 -20.94 11.12 5.56
C ARG A 546 -20.01 9.95 5.27
N TYR A 547 -18.95 9.78 6.07
CA TYR A 547 -17.98 8.70 5.90
C TYR A 547 -18.31 7.45 6.74
N ARG A 548 -19.43 7.43 7.45
CA ARG A 548 -19.83 6.35 8.37
C ARG A 548 -18.76 6.03 9.42
N ILE A 549 -18.03 7.06 9.85
CA ILE A 549 -17.02 6.95 10.89
C ILE A 549 -17.71 7.20 12.23
N THR A 550 -17.60 6.26 13.17
CA THR A 550 -18.10 6.46 14.53
C THR A 550 -17.25 7.54 15.20
N PRO A 551 -17.85 8.65 15.65
CA PRO A 551 -17.07 9.75 16.21
C PRO A 551 -16.70 9.50 17.68
N PRO A 552 -15.83 10.37 18.24
CA PRO A 552 -15.58 10.43 19.69
C PRO A 552 -16.87 10.58 20.50
N THR A 553 -16.83 10.15 21.76
CA THR A 553 -18.00 10.06 22.67
C THR A 553 -18.82 11.35 22.71
N GLU A 554 -18.18 12.52 22.67
CA GLU A 554 -18.87 13.81 22.73
C GLU A 554 -19.78 14.11 21.53
N LEU A 555 -19.61 13.42 20.40
CA LEU A 555 -20.41 13.61 19.18
C LEU A 555 -21.37 12.43 18.89
N GLN A 556 -21.29 11.32 19.64
CA GLN A 556 -22.02 10.08 19.34
C GLN A 556 -23.55 10.25 19.38
N GLN A 557 -24.07 11.07 20.29
CA GLN A 557 -25.51 11.31 20.41
C GLN A 557 -26.06 12.04 19.17
N GLU A 558 -25.37 13.10 18.73
CA GLU A 558 -25.74 13.85 17.54
C GLU A 558 -25.58 13.01 16.27
N TYR A 559 -24.49 12.26 16.18
CA TYR A 559 -24.23 11.31 15.09
C TYR A 559 -25.36 10.29 14.96
N SER A 560 -25.76 9.64 16.06
CA SER A 560 -26.83 8.64 16.06
C SER A 560 -28.17 9.23 15.60
N LYS A 561 -28.48 10.46 16.04
CA LYS A 561 -29.68 11.19 15.61
C LYS A 561 -29.66 11.47 14.10
N ARG A 562 -28.53 11.92 13.56
CA ARG A 562 -28.38 12.20 12.11
C ARG A 562 -28.39 10.92 11.29
N LEU A 563 -27.74 9.87 11.76
CA LEU A 563 -27.70 8.56 11.11
C LEU A 563 -29.11 7.94 11.02
N ALA A 564 -29.93 8.05 12.07
CA ALA A 564 -31.31 7.58 12.05
C ALA A 564 -32.18 8.31 11.00
N ASN A 565 -31.94 9.61 10.80
CA ASN A 565 -32.62 10.38 9.74
C ASN A 565 -32.14 9.97 8.33
N GLU A 566 -30.85 9.66 8.19
CA GLU A 566 -30.24 9.25 6.91
C GLU A 566 -30.57 7.80 6.52
N GLN A 567 -30.72 6.89 7.50
CA GLN A 567 -31.15 5.51 7.26
C GLN A 567 -32.53 5.47 6.59
N LYS A 568 -33.41 6.44 6.91
CA LYS A 568 -34.71 6.64 6.26
C LYS A 568 -34.60 7.18 4.82
N GLN A 569 -33.48 7.81 4.46
CA GLN A 569 -33.17 8.34 3.12
C GLN A 569 -32.27 7.42 2.27
N LYS A 570 -31.79 6.30 2.83
CA LYS A 570 -30.83 5.40 2.18
C LYS A 570 -31.49 4.56 1.07
N GLU A 571 -32.73 4.13 1.30
CA GLU A 571 -33.58 3.51 0.27
C GLU A 571 -33.85 4.50 -0.87
N ASP A 572 -34.14 5.77 -0.54
CA ASP A 572 -34.32 6.82 -1.53
C ASP A 572 -33.05 7.10 -2.35
N THR A 573 -31.87 7.01 -1.72
CA THR A 573 -30.58 7.26 -2.40
C THR A 573 -30.21 6.15 -3.36
N ALA A 574 -30.30 4.88 -2.93
CA ALA A 574 -30.05 3.73 -3.81
C ALA A 574 -31.04 3.71 -4.98
N LYS A 575 -32.32 3.98 -4.71
CA LYS A 575 -33.35 4.14 -5.73
C LYS A 575 -33.04 5.29 -6.68
N ARG A 576 -32.63 6.46 -6.18
CA ARG A 576 -32.26 7.62 -6.98
C ARG A 576 -31.05 7.38 -7.88
N ILE A 577 -30.03 6.66 -7.40
CA ILE A 577 -28.87 6.28 -8.21
C ILE A 577 -29.32 5.35 -9.33
N LEU A 578 -30.10 4.31 -8.99
CA LEU A 578 -30.61 3.36 -9.97
C LEU A 578 -31.50 4.03 -11.02
N ASP A 579 -32.44 4.88 -10.59
CA ASP A 579 -33.34 5.62 -11.48
C ASP A 579 -32.57 6.58 -12.40
N ARG A 580 -31.47 7.19 -11.92
CA ARG A 580 -30.57 7.99 -12.78
C ARG A 580 -29.91 7.14 -13.86
N VAL A 581 -29.39 5.96 -13.51
CA VAL A 581 -28.78 5.06 -14.50
C VAL A 581 -29.84 4.53 -15.48
N VAL A 582 -31.05 4.24 -15.00
CA VAL A 582 -32.18 3.84 -15.86
C VAL A 582 -32.53 4.97 -16.83
N GLU A 583 -32.60 6.22 -16.37
CA GLU A 583 -32.85 7.38 -17.25
C GLU A 583 -31.74 7.52 -18.32
N GLN A 584 -30.47 7.36 -17.94
CA GLN A 584 -29.35 7.35 -18.88
C GLN A 584 -29.45 6.19 -19.88
N SER A 585 -29.82 5.00 -19.42
CA SER A 585 -30.05 3.81 -20.25
C SER A 585 -31.22 4.02 -21.22
N GLU A 586 -32.33 4.62 -20.79
CA GLU A 586 -33.46 4.95 -21.66
C GLU A 586 -33.10 6.00 -22.71
N LYS A 587 -32.33 7.02 -22.35
CA LYS A 587 -31.77 8.00 -23.30
C LYS A 587 -30.89 7.31 -24.35
N GLN A 588 -30.08 6.35 -23.92
CA GLN A 588 -29.27 5.54 -24.83
C GLN A 588 -30.12 4.63 -25.72
N SER A 589 -31.15 3.97 -25.18
CA SER A 589 -32.09 3.18 -25.98
C SER A 589 -32.76 4.05 -27.04
N LYS A 590 -33.20 5.28 -26.70
CA LYS A 590 -33.79 6.21 -27.67
C LYS A 590 -32.81 6.56 -28.80
N TRP A 591 -31.55 6.88 -28.46
CA TRP A 591 -30.48 7.07 -29.44
C TRP A 591 -30.30 5.82 -30.32
N TRP A 592 -30.23 4.63 -29.73
CA TRP A 592 -30.04 3.38 -30.46
C TRP A 592 -31.22 3.07 -31.39
N HIS A 593 -32.46 3.39 -31.03
CA HIS A 593 -33.64 3.20 -31.89
C HIS A 593 -33.80 4.28 -32.96
N THR A 594 -33.02 5.36 -32.91
CA THR A 594 -33.07 6.42 -33.90
C THR A 594 -32.32 6.01 -35.18
N GLU A 595 -32.90 6.31 -36.35
CA GLU A 595 -32.23 6.13 -37.63
C GLU A 595 -31.43 7.39 -37.97
N TYR A 596 -30.13 7.22 -38.15
CA TYR A 596 -29.21 8.27 -38.59
C TYR A 596 -28.75 8.00 -40.03
N PRO A 597 -28.52 9.06 -40.83
CA PRO A 597 -28.76 10.47 -40.49
C PRO A 597 -30.24 10.84 -40.41
N VAL A 598 -30.57 11.78 -39.52
CA VAL A 598 -31.93 12.31 -39.39
C VAL A 598 -32.29 13.12 -40.63
N LYS A 599 -33.45 12.87 -41.23
CA LYS A 599 -33.89 13.58 -42.45
C LYS A 599 -33.87 15.09 -42.23
N GLY A 600 -33.20 15.82 -43.13
CA GLY A 600 -33.13 17.29 -43.11
C GLY A 600 -32.01 17.88 -42.27
N THR A 601 -31.08 17.08 -41.76
CA THR A 601 -29.85 17.57 -41.12
C THR A 601 -28.65 17.48 -42.08
N GLU A 602 -27.60 18.26 -41.81
CA GLU A 602 -26.33 18.23 -42.55
C GLU A 602 -25.15 18.00 -41.58
N PRO A 603 -24.02 17.44 -42.06
CA PRO A 603 -22.82 17.26 -41.25
C PRO A 603 -22.25 18.61 -40.78
N LYS A 604 -21.89 18.71 -39.50
CA LYS A 604 -21.13 19.84 -38.98
C LYS A 604 -19.65 19.65 -39.33
N LYS A 605 -19.21 20.19 -40.47
CA LYS A 605 -17.80 20.16 -40.86
C LYS A 605 -16.92 20.91 -39.86
N ASN A 606 -15.74 20.36 -39.55
CA ASN A 606 -14.72 21.08 -38.77
C ASN A 606 -14.29 22.35 -39.54
N VAL A 607 -14.66 23.52 -39.04
CA VAL A 607 -14.03 24.78 -39.48
C VAL A 607 -12.80 25.00 -38.60
N ASN A 608 -11.61 24.86 -39.18
CA ASN A 608 -10.33 25.20 -38.51
C ASN A 608 -10.28 26.71 -38.23
N ASN A 609 -10.83 27.15 -37.09
CA ASN A 609 -10.52 28.46 -36.52
C ASN A 609 -9.55 28.27 -35.35
N SER A 610 -8.30 28.66 -35.58
CA SER A 610 -7.15 28.56 -34.69
C SER A 610 -7.17 29.53 -33.49
N ASN A 611 -8.33 29.82 -32.89
CA ASN A 611 -8.48 30.80 -31.79
C ASN A 611 -9.46 30.33 -30.69
N ASP A 612 -9.41 29.05 -30.29
CA ASP A 612 -10.16 28.58 -29.12
C ASP A 612 -9.33 28.82 -27.84
N THR A 613 -9.29 30.07 -27.37
CA THR A 613 -8.81 30.42 -26.02
C THR A 613 -9.88 29.97 -25.00
N PRO A 614 -9.53 29.37 -23.86
CA PRO A 614 -10.54 28.88 -22.91
C PRO A 614 -11.31 30.06 -22.29
N VAL A 615 -12.59 30.18 -22.63
CA VAL A 615 -13.52 31.09 -21.96
C VAL A 615 -13.86 30.53 -20.58
N ARG A 616 -13.49 31.26 -19.52
CA ARG A 616 -13.93 31.02 -18.13
C ARG A 616 -15.47 31.04 -18.07
N ILE A 617 -16.09 29.90 -17.82
CA ILE A 617 -17.52 29.84 -17.51
C ILE A 617 -17.74 30.32 -16.06
N ARG A 618 -18.38 31.48 -15.92
CA ARG A 618 -19.04 31.92 -14.68
C ARG A 618 -20.23 30.98 -14.42
N GLY A 619 -20.12 30.14 -13.40
CA GLY A 619 -21.27 29.47 -12.81
C GLY A 619 -22.12 30.49 -12.04
N VAL A 620 -23.43 30.49 -12.32
CA VAL A 620 -24.44 31.29 -11.64
C VAL A 620 -24.55 30.83 -10.19
N ALA A 621 -24.07 31.65 -9.25
CA ALA A 621 -24.40 31.54 -7.84
C ALA A 621 -25.53 32.54 -7.54
N SER A 622 -26.70 32.03 -7.15
CA SER A 622 -27.75 32.85 -6.53
C SER A 622 -27.25 33.39 -5.21
N GLY A 623 -27.56 34.66 -4.96
CA GLY A 623 -26.86 35.54 -4.03
C GLY A 623 -26.97 35.20 -2.54
N VAL A 624 -25.88 35.50 -1.83
CA VAL A 624 -25.90 36.29 -0.59
C VAL A 624 -24.74 37.27 -0.68
N ALA A 625 -25.02 38.56 -0.54
CA ALA A 625 -24.06 39.65 -0.68
C ALA A 625 -23.13 39.75 0.53
N GLN A 626 -21.82 39.92 0.30
CA GLN A 626 -20.94 40.60 1.23
C GLN A 626 -19.81 41.30 0.48
N GLU A 627 -19.67 42.60 0.74
CA GLU A 627 -18.80 43.57 0.08
C GLU A 627 -17.32 43.18 0.14
N VAL A 628 -16.62 43.29 -0.99
CA VAL A 628 -15.16 43.30 -1.05
C VAL A 628 -14.70 44.65 -1.59
N ARG A 629 -14.02 45.41 -0.74
CA ARG A 629 -13.27 46.62 -1.09
C ARG A 629 -12.12 46.26 -2.03
N SER A 630 -12.07 46.95 -3.16
CA SER A 630 -10.95 47.03 -4.08
C SER A 630 -9.86 47.94 -3.53
N GLU A 631 -8.61 47.48 -3.49
CA GLU A 631 -7.43 48.34 -3.53
C GLU A 631 -6.31 47.67 -4.35
N GLU A 632 -5.58 48.53 -5.05
CA GLU A 632 -4.77 48.33 -6.25
C GLU A 632 -3.55 47.41 -6.08
N VAL A 633 -3.25 46.62 -7.12
CA VAL A 633 -1.92 46.02 -7.31
C VAL A 633 -1.19 46.82 -8.39
N ALA A 634 -0.17 47.57 -7.95
CA ALA A 634 0.78 48.22 -8.82
C ALA A 634 1.64 47.18 -9.57
N ALA A 635 1.81 47.39 -10.87
CA ALA A 635 2.73 46.64 -11.71
C ALA A 635 4.18 46.92 -11.29
N ILE A 636 4.96 45.86 -11.07
CA ILE A 636 6.42 45.92 -11.08
C ILE A 636 6.88 44.93 -12.14
N GLU A 637 7.57 45.46 -13.13
CA GLU A 637 8.22 44.78 -14.24
C GLU A 637 9.24 43.77 -13.73
N ALA A 638 9.17 42.53 -14.23
CA ALA A 638 10.13 41.49 -13.95
C ALA A 638 11.20 41.46 -15.04
N ASP A 639 12.43 41.69 -14.60
CA ASP A 639 13.69 41.59 -15.33
C ASP A 639 13.92 40.14 -15.81
N GLU A 640 14.17 39.97 -17.11
CA GLU A 640 14.51 38.69 -17.73
C GLU A 640 15.98 38.37 -17.46
N GLY A 641 16.26 37.28 -16.73
CA GLY A 641 17.61 36.75 -16.66
C GLY A 641 17.85 35.66 -15.62
N ALA A 642 17.53 34.41 -15.96
CA ALA A 642 18.30 33.20 -15.59
C ALA A 642 17.54 31.92 -15.99
N GLU A 643 17.75 31.45 -17.23
CA GLU A 643 17.49 30.05 -17.59
C GLU A 643 18.56 29.16 -16.94
N LEU A 644 18.15 28.21 -16.09
CA LEU A 644 19.01 27.10 -15.68
C LEU A 644 18.84 25.95 -16.68
N LYS A 645 19.87 25.79 -17.52
CA LYS A 645 20.05 24.70 -18.47
C LYS A 645 20.32 23.38 -17.74
N GLU A 646 19.50 22.39 -18.03
CA GLU A 646 19.81 20.98 -17.79
C GLU A 646 20.89 20.55 -18.79
N VAL A 647 22.01 20.06 -18.26
CA VAL A 647 23.17 19.63 -19.06
C VAL A 647 22.91 18.23 -19.60
N VAL A 648 22.40 18.14 -20.83
CA VAL A 648 22.46 16.92 -21.64
C VAL A 648 23.61 17.06 -22.61
N VAL A 649 24.66 16.25 -22.42
CA VAL A 649 25.80 16.17 -23.35
C VAL A 649 25.37 15.33 -24.56
N VAL A 650 25.04 15.99 -25.68
CA VAL A 650 24.91 15.34 -26.99
C VAL A 650 25.85 16.03 -27.96
N GLY A 651 26.92 15.34 -28.34
CA GLY A 651 27.87 15.77 -29.36
C GLY A 651 27.52 15.20 -30.74
N TYR A 652 27.45 16.09 -31.73
CA TYR A 652 27.57 15.92 -33.19
C TYR A 652 26.54 15.06 -33.96
N SER A 653 25.63 15.77 -34.62
CA SER A 653 24.94 15.37 -35.84
C SER A 653 25.86 15.43 -37.07
N PRO A 654 25.65 14.55 -38.06
CA PRO A 654 25.47 15.07 -39.43
C PRO A 654 24.24 14.49 -40.15
N GLN A 655 23.46 15.43 -40.69
CA GLN A 655 22.64 15.41 -41.92
C GLN A 655 22.08 14.08 -42.46
N ARG A 656 20.74 14.00 -42.41
CA ARG A 656 19.88 13.07 -43.16
C ARG A 656 20.20 13.07 -44.66
N LYS A 657 20.49 11.89 -45.22
CA LYS A 657 20.16 11.54 -46.61
C LYS A 657 19.03 10.52 -46.61
N ALA A 658 18.04 10.77 -47.45
CA ALA A 658 16.88 9.91 -47.67
C ALA A 658 17.30 8.53 -48.20
N ALA A 659 16.68 7.47 -47.68
CA ALA A 659 16.66 6.17 -48.33
C ALA A 659 15.35 5.43 -48.06
N MET A 660 14.80 4.93 -49.16
CA MET A 660 13.51 4.29 -49.42
C MET A 660 13.10 3.16 -48.46
N THR A 661 11.81 3.14 -48.14
CA THR A 661 11.07 2.04 -47.52
C THR A 661 10.92 0.88 -48.51
N GLY A 662 11.64 -0.22 -48.28
CA GLY A 662 11.38 -1.51 -48.89
C GLY A 662 10.47 -2.34 -47.99
N ALA A 663 9.20 -2.49 -48.35
CA ALA A 663 8.27 -3.41 -47.69
C ALA A 663 8.62 -4.86 -48.06
N ILE A 664 8.96 -5.69 -47.07
CA ILE A 664 9.07 -7.14 -47.24
C ILE A 664 7.80 -7.78 -46.67
N ASN A 665 6.92 -8.21 -47.57
CA ASN A 665 5.79 -9.10 -47.26
C ASN A 665 6.32 -10.53 -47.11
N SER A 666 6.34 -11.07 -45.89
CA SER A 666 6.47 -12.50 -45.66
C SER A 666 5.09 -13.16 -45.68
N ARG A 667 4.72 -13.72 -46.85
CA ARG A 667 3.63 -14.68 -47.00
C ARG A 667 4.04 -16.00 -46.35
N VAL A 668 3.20 -16.54 -45.49
CA VAL A 668 3.28 -17.94 -45.03
C VAL A 668 2.44 -18.77 -45.99
N ALA A 669 3.07 -19.74 -46.66
CA ALA A 669 2.45 -20.71 -47.54
C ALA A 669 2.27 -22.06 -46.80
N ASP A 670 1.05 -22.57 -46.91
CA ASP A 670 0.57 -23.96 -47.02
C ASP A 670 1.24 -25.13 -46.29
N SER A 671 0.38 -26.01 -45.78
CA SER A 671 0.37 -27.42 -46.24
C SER A 671 -1.02 -28.08 -46.12
N PRO A 672 -1.35 -29.07 -47.00
CA PRO A 672 -2.72 -29.51 -47.30
C PRO A 672 -3.01 -30.99 -46.98
N SER A 673 -4.29 -31.33 -46.79
CA SER A 673 -4.85 -32.71 -46.91
C SER A 673 -6.38 -32.61 -46.81
N GLY A 674 -7.24 -33.25 -47.60
CA GLY A 674 -7.12 -34.22 -48.68
C GLY A 674 -8.50 -34.38 -49.37
N ASN A 675 -8.48 -34.99 -50.56
CA ASN A 675 -9.59 -35.21 -51.50
C ASN A 675 -10.81 -35.97 -50.97
N THR A 676 -12.01 -35.63 -51.47
CA THR A 676 -12.95 -36.61 -52.10
C THR A 676 -14.04 -35.92 -52.94
N THR A 677 -13.97 -36.19 -54.25
CA THR A 677 -15.00 -36.49 -55.28
C THR A 677 -16.48 -36.07 -55.14
N ALA A 678 -16.97 -35.56 -56.29
CA ALA A 678 -18.30 -35.08 -56.63
C ALA A 678 -19.41 -36.14 -56.72
N LYS A 679 -20.66 -35.71 -56.48
CA LYS A 679 -21.86 -36.15 -57.22
C LYS A 679 -22.82 -34.97 -57.41
N LYS A 680 -23.24 -34.79 -58.67
CA LYS A 680 -24.35 -33.94 -59.12
C LYS A 680 -25.66 -34.70 -58.90
N ASP A 681 -26.65 -34.03 -58.32
CA ASP A 681 -28.07 -34.29 -58.61
C ASP A 681 -28.82 -32.95 -58.64
N VAL A 682 -29.73 -32.85 -59.61
CA VAL A 682 -30.45 -31.64 -60.03
C VAL A 682 -31.91 -31.76 -59.58
N SER A 683 -32.44 -30.80 -58.83
CA SER A 683 -33.85 -30.37 -58.93
C SER A 683 -34.20 -29.16 -58.04
N LEU A 684 -34.41 -28.02 -58.71
CA LEU A 684 -35.40 -26.95 -58.48
C LEU A 684 -36.05 -26.79 -57.08
N SER A 685 -35.78 -25.67 -56.39
CA SER A 685 -36.82 -24.72 -55.94
C SER A 685 -36.29 -23.51 -55.14
N ARG A 686 -36.82 -22.33 -55.49
CA ARG A 686 -36.91 -21.05 -54.77
C ARG A 686 -35.62 -20.40 -54.24
N ASN A 687 -35.26 -19.27 -54.88
CA ASN A 687 -34.33 -18.26 -54.35
C ASN A 687 -34.72 -17.83 -52.91
N PRO A 688 -33.87 -18.04 -51.91
CA PRO A 688 -33.77 -17.13 -50.77
C PRO A 688 -32.87 -15.97 -51.17
N ALA A 689 -33.26 -14.75 -50.81
CA ALA A 689 -32.41 -13.56 -50.97
C ALA A 689 -31.00 -13.81 -50.41
N SER A 690 -29.98 -13.48 -51.20
CA SER A 690 -28.58 -13.52 -50.78
C SER A 690 -28.40 -12.79 -49.44
N PRO A 691 -27.67 -13.35 -48.46
CA PRO A 691 -27.26 -12.58 -47.30
C PRO A 691 -26.37 -11.43 -47.77
N VAL A 692 -26.74 -10.21 -47.38
CA VAL A 692 -25.94 -9.01 -47.59
C VAL A 692 -24.53 -9.28 -47.02
N PRO A 693 -23.44 -9.02 -47.76
CA PRO A 693 -22.09 -9.20 -47.24
C PRO A 693 -21.89 -8.28 -46.04
N VAL A 694 -21.49 -8.84 -44.90
CA VAL A 694 -21.04 -8.05 -43.75
C VAL A 694 -19.79 -7.28 -44.20
N PRO A 695 -19.74 -5.94 -44.06
CA PRO A 695 -18.54 -5.17 -44.37
C PRO A 695 -17.35 -5.71 -43.56
N ALA A 696 -16.19 -5.87 -44.21
CA ALA A 696 -14.98 -6.32 -43.55
C ALA A 696 -14.42 -5.18 -42.69
N SER A 697 -14.81 -5.14 -41.40
CA SER A 697 -14.31 -4.15 -40.44
C SER A 697 -12.89 -4.47 -40.00
N LYS A 698 -12.01 -3.46 -39.99
CA LYS A 698 -10.62 -3.54 -39.54
C LYS A 698 -10.32 -2.45 -38.50
N ILE A 699 -9.64 -2.82 -37.42
CA ILE A 699 -9.07 -1.88 -36.45
C ILE A 699 -7.60 -1.70 -36.82
N GLU A 700 -7.17 -0.44 -36.93
CA GLU A 700 -5.76 -0.07 -37.13
C GLU A 700 -5.30 0.76 -35.93
N LEU A 701 -4.46 0.17 -35.07
CA LEU A 701 -3.85 0.89 -33.96
C LEU A 701 -2.53 1.51 -34.39
N ASN A 702 -2.26 2.73 -33.94
CA ASN A 702 -0.95 3.32 -34.10
C ASN A 702 0.01 2.59 -33.15
N ALA A 703 1.10 2.05 -33.71
CA ALA A 703 2.11 1.38 -32.91
C ALA A 703 2.75 2.41 -31.97
N TYR A 704 2.45 2.31 -30.68
CA TYR A 704 3.15 3.09 -29.68
C TYR A 704 4.60 2.60 -29.57
N ASN A 705 5.55 3.47 -29.90
CA ASN A 705 6.97 3.27 -29.66
C ASN A 705 7.55 4.56 -29.07
N PRO A 706 7.87 4.59 -27.77
CA PRO A 706 8.46 5.77 -27.18
C PRO A 706 9.89 5.97 -27.71
N ASP A 707 10.24 7.20 -28.07
CA ASP A 707 11.60 7.55 -28.53
C ASP A 707 12.58 7.63 -27.35
N THR A 708 12.83 6.50 -26.69
CA THR A 708 13.70 6.43 -25.51
C THR A 708 15.10 5.90 -25.85
N PRO A 709 16.17 6.41 -25.22
CA PRO A 709 17.53 5.93 -25.47
C PRO A 709 17.70 4.43 -25.22
N TYR A 710 17.09 3.90 -24.14
CA TYR A 710 17.22 2.49 -23.79
C TYR A 710 16.49 1.55 -24.76
N LEU A 711 15.33 1.94 -25.32
CA LEU A 711 14.66 1.11 -26.32
C LEU A 711 15.44 1.04 -27.62
N LYS A 712 16.04 2.15 -28.07
CA LYS A 712 16.94 2.13 -29.23
C LYS A 712 18.05 1.10 -29.05
N VAL A 713 18.69 1.08 -27.89
CA VAL A 713 19.74 0.09 -27.58
C VAL A 713 19.19 -1.34 -27.64
N MET A 714 17.99 -1.59 -27.12
CA MET A 714 17.32 -2.90 -27.22
C MET A 714 16.97 -3.30 -28.66
N GLU A 715 16.53 -2.36 -29.50
CA GLU A 715 16.19 -2.59 -30.90
C GLU A 715 17.41 -2.95 -31.77
N TYR A 716 18.58 -2.36 -31.49
CA TYR A 716 19.84 -2.69 -32.16
C TYR A 716 20.56 -3.92 -31.57
N THR A 717 20.09 -4.45 -30.45
CA THR A 717 20.70 -5.61 -29.79
C THR A 717 20.32 -6.91 -30.49
N GLU A 718 21.30 -7.78 -30.72
CA GLU A 718 21.06 -9.16 -31.16
C GLU A 718 20.16 -9.90 -30.17
N GLU A 719 19.15 -10.63 -30.65
CA GLU A 719 18.12 -11.25 -29.80
C GLU A 719 18.70 -12.14 -28.68
N ALA A 720 19.78 -12.87 -28.96
CA ALA A 720 20.48 -13.71 -27.99
C ALA A 720 21.10 -12.92 -26.81
N LYS A 721 21.39 -11.63 -27.00
CA LYS A 721 21.96 -10.72 -25.99
C LYS A 721 20.91 -9.80 -25.37
N ALA A 722 19.64 -9.87 -25.78
CA ALA A 722 18.60 -8.95 -25.33
C ALA A 722 18.45 -8.94 -23.80
N VAL A 723 18.48 -10.10 -23.14
CA VAL A 723 18.39 -10.20 -21.68
C VAL A 723 19.62 -9.60 -20.99
N GLU A 724 20.82 -9.85 -21.53
CA GLU A 724 22.05 -9.26 -21.00
C GLU A 724 22.03 -7.73 -21.14
N THR A 725 21.60 -7.21 -22.30
CA THR A 725 21.45 -5.77 -22.53
C THR A 725 20.42 -5.16 -21.58
N TYR A 726 19.29 -5.83 -21.36
CA TYR A 726 18.30 -5.39 -20.38
C TYR A 726 18.93 -5.21 -18.99
N TYR A 727 19.70 -6.19 -18.49
CA TYR A 727 20.35 -6.07 -17.19
C TYR A 727 21.40 -4.96 -17.14
N LYS A 728 22.11 -4.68 -18.25
CA LYS A 728 23.01 -3.52 -18.35
C LYS A 728 22.24 -2.21 -18.24
N LEU A 729 21.15 -2.06 -18.98
CA LEU A 729 20.30 -0.87 -18.97
C LEU A 729 19.59 -0.68 -17.62
N LYS A 730 19.20 -1.77 -16.96
CA LYS A 730 18.56 -1.74 -15.63
C LYS A 730 19.42 -1.03 -14.58
N LYS A 731 20.75 -1.08 -14.69
CA LYS A 731 21.65 -0.37 -13.76
C LYS A 731 21.50 1.15 -13.82
N GLU A 732 21.11 1.68 -14.97
CA GLU A 732 20.95 3.12 -15.21
C GLU A 732 19.48 3.54 -15.09
N TYR A 733 18.56 2.77 -15.66
CA TYR A 733 17.14 3.11 -15.79
C TYR A 733 16.22 2.38 -14.79
N GLY A 734 16.76 1.53 -13.93
CA GLY A 734 15.99 0.62 -13.06
C GLY A 734 15.15 1.28 -11.97
N ASN A 735 15.28 2.59 -11.74
CA ASN A 735 14.39 3.35 -10.85
C ASN A 735 13.24 4.05 -11.61
N THR A 736 13.15 3.87 -12.93
CA THR A 736 12.14 4.50 -13.78
C THR A 736 11.03 3.49 -14.09
N PRO A 737 9.79 3.64 -13.59
CA PRO A 737 8.71 2.67 -13.85
C PRO A 737 8.48 2.41 -15.34
N SER A 738 8.56 3.46 -16.15
CA SER A 738 8.31 3.35 -17.59
C SER A 738 9.37 2.53 -18.34
N PHE A 739 10.59 2.42 -17.83
CA PHE A 739 11.63 1.54 -18.40
C PHE A 739 11.19 0.07 -18.37
N TYR A 740 10.60 -0.40 -17.27
CA TYR A 740 10.13 -1.77 -17.16
C TYR A 740 8.95 -2.05 -18.07
N VAL A 741 8.02 -1.10 -18.19
CA VAL A 741 6.88 -1.20 -19.11
C VAL A 741 7.37 -1.35 -20.55
N ASP A 742 8.21 -0.42 -21.00
CA ASP A 742 8.68 -0.33 -22.37
C ASP A 742 9.51 -1.57 -22.76
N VAL A 743 10.41 -2.02 -21.88
CA VAL A 743 11.24 -3.19 -22.17
C VAL A 743 10.44 -4.50 -22.06
N ALA A 744 9.47 -4.59 -21.15
CA ALA A 744 8.57 -5.75 -21.12
C ALA A 744 7.75 -5.86 -22.42
N ASP A 745 7.23 -4.75 -22.94
CA ASP A 745 6.54 -4.72 -24.24
C ASP A 745 7.46 -5.19 -25.37
N TYR A 746 8.75 -4.79 -25.36
CA TYR A 746 9.75 -5.28 -26.32
C TYR A 746 9.86 -6.82 -26.27
N PHE A 747 10.06 -7.42 -25.09
CA PHE A 747 10.19 -8.87 -24.96
C PHE A 747 8.90 -9.60 -25.35
N PHE A 748 7.74 -9.03 -25.01
CA PHE A 748 6.44 -9.59 -25.40
C PHE A 748 6.26 -9.59 -26.92
N LYS A 749 6.58 -8.48 -27.60
CA LYS A 749 6.54 -8.36 -29.08
C LYS A 749 7.48 -9.36 -29.78
N LYS A 750 8.59 -9.74 -29.12
CA LYS A 750 9.52 -10.78 -29.58
C LYS A 750 9.07 -12.21 -29.23
N GLY A 751 7.92 -12.38 -28.58
CA GLY A 751 7.37 -13.69 -28.21
C GLY A 751 7.89 -14.25 -26.88
N ASN A 752 8.74 -13.51 -26.15
CA ASN A 752 9.25 -13.93 -24.83
C ASN A 752 8.34 -13.41 -23.70
N ARG A 753 7.15 -14.01 -23.63
CA ARG A 753 6.11 -13.68 -22.63
C ARG A 753 6.60 -13.82 -21.18
N GLU A 754 7.34 -14.88 -20.89
CA GLU A 754 7.87 -15.16 -19.54
C GLU A 754 8.81 -14.05 -19.06
N GLN A 755 9.72 -13.59 -19.92
CA GLN A 755 10.60 -12.47 -19.58
C GLN A 755 9.83 -11.15 -19.47
N ALA A 756 8.82 -10.92 -20.31
CA ALA A 756 7.99 -9.73 -20.20
C ALA A 756 7.25 -9.64 -18.85
N ILE A 757 6.67 -10.76 -18.39
CA ILE A 757 5.99 -10.82 -17.08
C ILE A 757 7.00 -10.58 -15.93
N LEU A 758 8.18 -11.21 -16.01
CA LEU A 758 9.23 -10.99 -15.02
C LEU A 758 9.63 -9.50 -14.94
N ILE A 759 9.89 -8.87 -16.08
CA ILE A 759 10.32 -7.47 -16.13
C ILE A 759 9.22 -6.55 -15.63
N VAL A 760 7.98 -6.69 -16.10
CA VAL A 760 6.89 -5.79 -15.68
C VAL A 760 6.54 -5.97 -14.21
N SER A 761 6.75 -7.16 -13.63
CA SER A 761 6.49 -7.39 -12.20
C SER A 761 7.33 -6.49 -11.29
N ASN A 762 8.49 -5.97 -11.73
CA ASN A 762 9.27 -4.98 -10.98
C ASN A 762 8.43 -3.73 -10.59
N LEU A 763 7.33 -3.41 -11.29
CA LEU A 763 6.43 -2.32 -10.89
C LEU A 763 5.86 -2.50 -9.48
N ALA A 764 5.68 -3.74 -9.01
CA ALA A 764 5.23 -4.03 -7.63
C ALA A 764 6.30 -3.73 -6.57
N GLU A 765 7.56 -3.57 -6.98
CA GLU A 765 8.72 -3.33 -6.10
C GLU A 765 9.10 -1.84 -6.01
N LEU A 766 8.75 -1.01 -7.01
CA LEU A 766 9.13 0.40 -7.06
C LEU A 766 8.32 1.31 -6.11
N GLY A 767 7.14 0.86 -5.70
CA GLY A 767 6.28 1.56 -4.76
C GLY A 767 5.31 0.57 -4.15
N LEU A 768 5.63 0.09 -2.94
CA LEU A 768 4.79 -0.87 -2.25
C LEU A 768 3.39 -0.28 -2.05
N ASP A 769 2.38 -1.03 -2.50
CA ASP A 769 0.98 -0.65 -2.43
C ASP A 769 0.62 0.68 -3.14
N ASP A 770 1.42 1.10 -4.13
CA ASP A 770 1.07 2.23 -4.99
C ASP A 770 0.01 1.81 -6.04
N PRO A 771 -1.21 2.39 -6.01
CA PRO A 771 -2.27 1.93 -6.91
C PRO A 771 -2.06 2.32 -8.37
N GLN A 772 -1.29 3.37 -8.67
CA GLN A 772 -1.01 3.74 -10.06
C GLN A 772 -0.09 2.70 -10.70
N LEU A 773 1.00 2.33 -10.00
CA LEU A 773 1.91 1.28 -10.44
C LEU A 773 1.22 -0.08 -10.55
N LEU A 774 0.39 -0.44 -9.56
CA LEU A 774 -0.37 -1.69 -9.58
C LEU A 774 -1.41 -1.74 -10.70
N ARG A 775 -2.10 -0.63 -11.02
CA ARG A 775 -2.99 -0.58 -12.19
C ARG A 775 -2.25 -0.81 -13.49
N MET A 776 -1.12 -0.12 -13.68
CA MET A 776 -0.27 -0.32 -14.86
C MET A 776 0.18 -1.78 -14.98
N LEU A 777 0.63 -2.36 -13.86
CA LEU A 777 0.99 -3.77 -13.79
C LEU A 777 -0.18 -4.67 -14.19
N GLY A 778 -1.37 -4.46 -13.62
CA GLY A 778 -2.57 -5.23 -13.94
C GLY A 778 -2.94 -5.15 -15.42
N TYR A 779 -2.91 -3.96 -16.02
CA TYR A 779 -3.18 -3.79 -17.46
C TYR A 779 -2.17 -4.54 -18.33
N LYS A 780 -0.88 -4.44 -18.01
CA LYS A 780 0.16 -5.16 -18.75
C LYS A 780 0.06 -6.66 -18.60
N LEU A 781 -0.27 -7.17 -17.41
CA LEU A 781 -0.52 -8.59 -17.19
C LEU A 781 -1.72 -9.08 -18.02
N SER A 782 -2.82 -8.34 -18.08
CA SER A 782 -3.95 -8.63 -18.98
C SER A 782 -3.50 -8.69 -20.44
N ASN A 783 -2.75 -7.69 -20.91
CA ASN A 783 -2.22 -7.63 -22.28
C ASN A 783 -1.25 -8.79 -22.60
N TYR A 784 -0.49 -9.25 -21.61
CA TYR A 784 0.38 -10.42 -21.71
C TYR A 784 -0.36 -11.75 -21.46
N ASN A 785 -1.70 -11.74 -21.35
CA ASN A 785 -2.56 -12.90 -21.09
C ASN A 785 -2.28 -13.61 -19.73
N ALA A 786 -1.64 -12.92 -18.78
CA ALA A 786 -1.39 -13.35 -17.39
C ALA A 786 -2.61 -13.02 -16.51
N LYS A 787 -3.73 -13.65 -16.84
CA LYS A 787 -5.07 -13.28 -16.34
C LYS A 787 -5.22 -13.43 -14.83
N LYS A 788 -4.66 -14.48 -14.24
CA LYS A 788 -4.78 -14.75 -12.80
C LYS A 788 -3.99 -13.75 -11.98
N GLU A 789 -2.79 -13.44 -12.44
CA GLU A 789 -1.92 -12.42 -11.86
C GLU A 789 -2.56 -11.03 -11.98
N ALA A 790 -3.17 -10.71 -13.13
CA ALA A 790 -3.92 -9.46 -13.31
C ALA A 790 -5.09 -9.36 -12.31
N VAL A 791 -5.89 -10.42 -12.15
CA VAL A 791 -6.98 -10.46 -11.16
C VAL A 791 -6.44 -10.30 -9.74
N TRP A 792 -5.34 -10.96 -9.38
CA TRP A 792 -4.72 -10.82 -8.06
C TRP A 792 -4.30 -9.36 -7.78
N VAL A 793 -3.65 -8.72 -8.76
CA VAL A 793 -3.25 -7.31 -8.67
C VAL A 793 -4.47 -6.39 -8.54
N PHE A 794 -5.53 -6.57 -9.35
CA PHE A 794 -6.72 -5.72 -9.27
C PHE A 794 -7.54 -5.92 -7.99
N ARG A 795 -7.54 -7.12 -7.39
CA ARG A 795 -8.09 -7.31 -6.04
C ARG A 795 -7.35 -6.46 -5.02
N LYS A 796 -6.02 -6.37 -5.13
CA LYS A 796 -5.21 -5.50 -4.28
C LYS A 796 -5.53 -4.02 -4.50
N VAL A 797 -5.68 -3.58 -5.75
CA VAL A 797 -6.11 -2.21 -6.08
C VAL A 797 -7.48 -1.87 -5.49
N VAL A 798 -8.46 -2.80 -5.54
CA VAL A 798 -9.78 -2.63 -4.90
C VAL A 798 -9.66 -2.42 -3.40
N THR A 799 -8.80 -3.19 -2.71
CA THR A 799 -8.54 -3.00 -1.28
C THR A 799 -7.92 -1.64 -0.97
N LEU A 800 -7.04 -1.15 -1.85
CA LEU A 800 -6.32 0.11 -1.64
C LEU A 800 -7.14 1.35 -2.00
N ARG A 801 -8.12 1.23 -2.91
CA ARG A 801 -8.88 2.33 -3.51
C ARG A 801 -10.34 1.93 -3.76
N GLU A 802 -11.06 1.55 -2.70
CA GLU A 802 -12.48 1.17 -2.75
C GLU A 802 -13.42 2.34 -3.06
N GLU A 803 -12.93 3.57 -2.93
CA GLU A 803 -13.65 4.80 -3.23
C GLU A 803 -13.65 5.16 -4.72
N GLU A 804 -12.89 4.44 -5.52
CA GLU A 804 -12.72 4.67 -6.95
C GLU A 804 -13.53 3.61 -7.73
N PRO A 805 -14.52 4.01 -8.55
CA PRO A 805 -15.31 3.06 -9.33
C PRO A 805 -14.43 2.26 -10.31
N GLN A 806 -13.34 2.90 -10.78
CA GLN A 806 -12.36 2.30 -11.67
C GLN A 806 -11.76 1.02 -11.10
N SER A 807 -11.48 0.96 -9.79
CA SER A 807 -10.92 -0.24 -9.14
C SER A 807 -11.81 -1.47 -9.32
N PHE A 808 -13.12 -1.32 -9.14
CA PHE A 808 -14.08 -2.41 -9.33
C PHE A 808 -14.31 -2.73 -10.80
N ARG A 809 -14.29 -1.70 -11.67
CA ARG A 809 -14.43 -1.89 -13.11
C ARG A 809 -13.26 -2.69 -13.67
N ASP A 810 -12.02 -2.35 -13.32
CA ASP A 810 -10.81 -3.05 -13.76
C ASP A 810 -10.81 -4.51 -13.28
N LEU A 811 -11.12 -4.74 -12.01
CA LEU A 811 -11.28 -6.10 -11.48
C LEU A 811 -12.36 -6.87 -12.24
N GLY A 812 -13.51 -6.23 -12.50
CA GLY A 812 -14.62 -6.84 -13.25
C GLY A 812 -14.22 -7.24 -14.67
N LEU A 813 -13.47 -6.39 -15.37
CA LEU A 813 -12.97 -6.67 -16.72
C LEU A 813 -11.90 -7.78 -16.71
N ALA A 814 -10.97 -7.76 -15.78
CA ALA A 814 -9.95 -8.80 -15.64
C ALA A 814 -10.56 -10.17 -15.30
N LEU A 815 -11.57 -10.21 -14.41
CA LEU A 815 -12.34 -11.44 -14.12
C LEU A 815 -13.08 -11.96 -15.35
N ALA A 816 -13.62 -11.07 -16.19
CA ALA A 816 -14.27 -11.47 -17.44
C ALA A 816 -13.26 -12.06 -18.43
N GLU A 817 -12.04 -11.53 -18.51
CA GLU A 817 -10.95 -12.09 -19.32
C GLU A 817 -10.51 -13.48 -18.79
N GLU A 818 -10.47 -13.67 -17.46
CA GLU A 818 -10.22 -14.97 -16.82
C GLU A 818 -11.35 -15.99 -17.08
N GLY A 819 -12.56 -15.52 -17.40
CA GLY A 819 -13.75 -16.35 -17.60
C GLY A 819 -14.63 -16.47 -16.34
N ALA A 820 -14.32 -15.75 -15.27
CA ALA A 820 -15.08 -15.69 -14.02
C ALA A 820 -16.30 -14.74 -14.14
N TYR A 821 -17.17 -14.97 -15.14
CA TYR A 821 -18.22 -14.01 -15.55
C TYR A 821 -19.21 -13.62 -14.45
N ASN A 822 -19.60 -14.54 -13.57
CA ASN A 822 -20.51 -14.23 -12.47
C ASN A 822 -19.88 -13.27 -11.46
N GLU A 823 -18.60 -13.44 -11.14
CA GLU A 823 -17.90 -12.53 -10.24
C GLU A 823 -17.60 -11.19 -10.92
N ALA A 824 -17.26 -11.23 -12.22
CA ALA A 824 -17.09 -10.03 -13.04
C ALA A 824 -18.34 -9.14 -13.00
N VAL A 825 -19.51 -9.69 -13.32
CA VAL A 825 -20.77 -8.93 -13.35
C VAL A 825 -21.19 -8.44 -11.97
N LYS A 826 -20.88 -9.16 -10.89
CA LYS A 826 -21.09 -8.65 -9.51
C LYS A 826 -20.25 -7.41 -9.22
N ASN A 827 -18.96 -7.42 -9.56
CA ASN A 827 -18.07 -6.27 -9.37
C ASN A 827 -18.48 -5.08 -10.25
N LEU A 828 -18.79 -5.33 -11.53
CA LEU A 828 -19.27 -4.29 -12.44
C LEU A 828 -20.61 -3.70 -11.97
N TYR A 829 -21.55 -4.51 -11.50
CA TYR A 829 -22.85 -4.01 -11.04
C TYR A 829 -22.73 -3.22 -9.72
N LYS A 830 -21.72 -3.50 -8.89
CA LYS A 830 -21.37 -2.64 -7.75
C LYS A 830 -21.02 -1.22 -8.21
N VAL A 831 -20.32 -1.05 -9.33
CA VAL A 831 -20.08 0.28 -9.94
C VAL A 831 -21.39 0.93 -10.34
N VAL A 832 -22.30 0.20 -10.99
CA VAL A 832 -23.59 0.72 -11.45
C VAL A 832 -24.46 1.23 -10.30
N THR A 833 -24.41 0.56 -9.15
CA THR A 833 -25.37 0.76 -8.04
C THR A 833 -24.83 1.59 -6.87
N SER A 834 -23.53 1.85 -6.82
CA SER A 834 -22.92 2.63 -5.74
C SER A 834 -22.95 4.13 -5.99
N GLU A 835 -22.87 4.90 -4.90
CA GLU A 835 -22.71 6.36 -4.98
C GLU A 835 -21.24 6.70 -5.20
N TRP A 836 -20.96 7.41 -6.29
CA TRP A 836 -19.63 7.88 -6.63
C TRP A 836 -19.59 9.40 -6.66
N SER A 837 -18.40 9.97 -6.42
CA SER A 837 -18.18 11.40 -6.62
C SER A 837 -18.52 11.80 -8.06
N SER A 838 -19.10 12.98 -8.26
CA SER A 838 -19.47 13.49 -9.59
C SER A 838 -18.28 13.63 -10.54
N ARG A 839 -17.05 13.63 -10.02
CA ARG A 839 -15.80 13.65 -10.80
C ARG A 839 -15.60 12.43 -11.70
N PHE A 840 -16.35 11.35 -11.50
CA PHE A 840 -16.27 10.13 -12.32
C PHE A 840 -17.30 10.09 -13.47
N GLY A 841 -18.00 11.20 -13.73
CA GLY A 841 -18.82 11.38 -14.92
C GLY A 841 -19.91 10.31 -15.11
N ASP A 842 -19.81 9.59 -16.23
CA ASP A 842 -20.77 8.58 -16.70
C ASP A 842 -20.33 7.13 -16.45
N VAL A 843 -19.37 6.89 -15.55
CA VAL A 843 -18.81 5.55 -15.30
C VAL A 843 -19.87 4.47 -15.05
N GLN A 844 -21.00 4.79 -14.40
CA GLN A 844 -22.07 3.82 -14.17
C GLN A 844 -22.71 3.30 -15.46
N ILE A 845 -23.07 4.19 -16.40
CA ILE A 845 -23.72 3.77 -17.65
C ILE A 845 -22.72 3.07 -18.58
N VAL A 846 -21.47 3.53 -18.63
CA VAL A 846 -20.38 2.86 -19.38
C VAL A 846 -20.16 1.43 -18.84
N THR A 847 -20.17 1.27 -17.52
CA THR A 847 -20.03 -0.05 -16.89
C THR A 847 -21.25 -0.93 -17.13
N MET A 848 -22.46 -0.36 -17.18
CA MET A 848 -23.66 -1.11 -17.54
C MET A 848 -23.59 -1.62 -19.00
N ASN A 849 -22.97 -0.85 -19.90
CA ASN A 849 -22.68 -1.31 -21.28
C ASN A 849 -21.72 -2.51 -21.29
N ASP A 850 -20.73 -2.56 -20.39
CA ASP A 850 -19.83 -3.71 -20.21
C ASP A 850 -20.61 -4.96 -19.76
N ILE A 851 -21.50 -4.82 -18.77
CA ILE A 851 -22.36 -5.90 -18.27
C ILE A 851 -23.26 -6.45 -19.39
N ASN A 852 -23.95 -5.57 -20.12
CA ASN A 852 -24.87 -5.96 -21.18
C ASN A 852 -24.15 -6.74 -22.30
N SER A 853 -22.92 -6.34 -22.66
CA SER A 853 -22.10 -7.08 -23.62
C SER A 853 -21.71 -8.46 -23.10
N LEU A 854 -21.31 -8.58 -21.83
CA LEU A 854 -20.98 -9.88 -21.24
C LEU A 854 -22.18 -10.83 -21.24
N VAL A 855 -23.34 -10.35 -20.79
CA VAL A 855 -24.60 -11.11 -20.76
C VAL A 855 -25.05 -11.53 -22.17
N ALA A 856 -24.85 -10.68 -23.18
CA ALA A 856 -25.22 -11.00 -24.55
C ALA A 856 -24.32 -12.07 -25.19
N ARG A 857 -23.04 -12.14 -24.78
CA ARG A 857 -22.03 -13.02 -25.39
C ARG A 857 -21.83 -14.35 -24.64
N HIS A 858 -22.17 -14.41 -23.36
CA HIS A 858 -21.89 -15.56 -22.50
C HIS A 858 -23.17 -16.08 -21.82
N LYS A 859 -23.33 -17.41 -21.80
CA LYS A 859 -24.45 -18.09 -21.12
C LYS A 859 -24.09 -18.37 -19.66
N GLY A 860 -25.10 -18.49 -18.79
CA GLY A 860 -24.92 -18.92 -17.39
C GLY A 860 -24.49 -17.81 -16.41
N ILE A 861 -24.59 -16.56 -16.83
CA ILE A 861 -24.43 -15.40 -15.94
C ILE A 861 -25.74 -15.20 -15.17
N ASP A 862 -25.65 -15.17 -13.85
CA ASP A 862 -26.74 -14.79 -12.97
C ASP A 862 -26.98 -13.27 -13.05
N VAL A 863 -28.15 -12.90 -13.57
CA VAL A 863 -28.61 -11.52 -13.70
C VAL A 863 -29.84 -11.22 -12.82
N SER A 864 -30.22 -12.16 -11.95
CA SER A 864 -31.45 -12.06 -11.14
C SER A 864 -31.46 -10.85 -10.20
N TYR A 865 -30.30 -10.39 -9.78
CA TYR A 865 -30.12 -9.22 -8.90
C TYR A 865 -29.99 -7.89 -9.66
N ILE A 866 -29.99 -7.91 -10.99
CA ILE A 866 -29.89 -6.71 -11.84
C ILE A 866 -31.29 -6.19 -12.14
N ASP A 867 -31.49 -4.87 -12.05
CA ASP A 867 -32.73 -4.24 -12.49
C ASP A 867 -32.97 -4.55 -13.98
N LYS A 868 -34.07 -5.26 -14.27
CA LYS A 868 -34.41 -5.72 -15.62
C LYS A 868 -34.52 -4.57 -16.62
N ARG A 869 -34.81 -3.34 -16.18
CA ARG A 869 -34.86 -2.15 -17.05
C ARG A 869 -33.50 -1.84 -17.67
N LEU A 870 -32.40 -2.19 -17.00
CA LEU A 870 -31.02 -1.94 -17.45
C LEU A 870 -30.48 -3.02 -18.39
N LEU A 871 -31.07 -4.22 -18.39
CA LEU A 871 -30.65 -5.32 -19.25
C LEU A 871 -31.07 -5.05 -20.70
N LYS A 872 -30.13 -4.58 -21.52
CA LYS A 872 -30.36 -4.21 -22.93
C LYS A 872 -29.53 -5.08 -23.87
N LYS A 873 -30.09 -5.37 -25.05
CA LYS A 873 -29.38 -6.01 -26.16
C LYS A 873 -29.22 -5.03 -27.32
N GLU A 874 -28.42 -4.00 -27.09
CA GLU A 874 -28.22 -2.85 -27.98
C GLU A 874 -26.80 -2.86 -28.51
N SER A 875 -26.51 -3.77 -29.44
CA SER A 875 -25.18 -3.90 -30.05
C SER A 875 -24.85 -2.69 -30.94
N VAL A 876 -23.56 -2.38 -31.06
CA VAL A 876 -23.07 -1.28 -31.90
C VAL A 876 -21.91 -1.75 -32.77
N ASP A 877 -21.78 -1.18 -33.97
CA ASP A 877 -20.68 -1.52 -34.88
C ASP A 877 -19.33 -1.03 -34.37
N VAL A 878 -19.29 0.13 -33.70
CA VAL A 878 -18.07 0.73 -33.14
C VAL A 878 -18.30 1.14 -31.70
N ARG A 879 -17.34 0.81 -30.83
CA ARG A 879 -17.19 1.39 -29.49
C ARG A 879 -15.72 1.70 -29.22
N VAL A 880 -15.44 2.83 -28.59
CA VAL A 880 -14.12 3.21 -28.07
C VAL A 880 -14.27 3.57 -26.61
N VAL A 881 -13.40 3.04 -25.76
CA VAL A 881 -13.35 3.39 -24.33
C VAL A 881 -11.96 3.90 -24.00
N LEU A 882 -11.87 5.14 -23.53
CA LEU A 882 -10.65 5.77 -23.02
C LEU A 882 -10.67 5.76 -21.50
N SER A 883 -9.56 5.37 -20.87
CA SER A 883 -9.35 5.43 -19.41
C SER A 883 -7.88 5.76 -19.15
N TRP A 884 -7.53 6.19 -17.94
CA TRP A 884 -6.14 6.53 -17.62
C TRP A 884 -5.78 6.21 -16.16
N ASP A 885 -4.49 6.23 -15.85
CA ASP A 885 -3.93 5.75 -14.58
C ASP A 885 -3.78 6.83 -13.49
N THR A 886 -3.99 8.10 -13.85
CA THR A 886 -3.69 9.26 -13.00
C THR A 886 -4.94 10.05 -12.63
N ASP A 887 -5.16 10.31 -11.33
CA ASP A 887 -6.29 11.13 -10.88
C ASP A 887 -6.15 12.61 -11.25
N SER A 888 -7.25 13.37 -11.20
CA SER A 888 -7.25 14.83 -11.45
C SER A 888 -6.60 15.20 -12.79
N CYS A 889 -6.86 14.36 -13.79
CA CYS A 889 -6.37 14.50 -15.14
C CYS A 889 -7.53 14.84 -16.08
N ASP A 890 -7.23 15.66 -17.09
CA ASP A 890 -8.18 16.20 -18.06
C ASP A 890 -7.80 15.67 -19.46
N MET A 891 -8.62 14.76 -19.98
CA MET A 891 -8.38 14.02 -21.22
C MET A 891 -9.69 13.87 -22.00
N ASP A 892 -9.67 14.32 -23.25
CA ASP A 892 -10.81 14.20 -24.15
C ASP A 892 -10.59 13.11 -25.21
N LEU A 893 -11.59 12.26 -25.40
CA LEU A 893 -11.68 11.36 -26.54
C LEU A 893 -12.30 12.08 -27.75
N TRP A 894 -11.60 12.06 -28.87
CA TRP A 894 -12.06 12.62 -30.13
C TRP A 894 -12.22 11.52 -31.18
N VAL A 895 -13.38 11.46 -31.84
CA VAL A 895 -13.61 10.54 -32.97
C VAL A 895 -14.11 11.31 -34.17
N THR A 896 -13.34 11.33 -35.26
CA THR A 896 -13.71 11.98 -36.52
C THR A 896 -14.21 10.94 -37.52
N ASP A 897 -15.40 11.16 -38.07
CA ASP A 897 -16.07 10.23 -38.98
C ASP A 897 -15.70 10.46 -40.47
N PRO A 898 -16.12 9.57 -41.40
CA PRO A 898 -15.82 9.71 -42.83
C PRO A 898 -16.42 10.95 -43.52
N LYS A 899 -17.31 11.71 -42.85
CA LYS A 899 -17.86 12.99 -43.34
C LYS A 899 -17.08 14.19 -42.81
N ASP A 900 -15.96 13.96 -42.12
CA ASP A 900 -15.12 14.97 -41.48
C ASP A 900 -15.84 15.72 -40.32
N GLU A 901 -16.85 15.08 -39.72
CA GLU A 901 -17.46 15.55 -38.49
C GLU A 901 -16.78 14.92 -37.27
N LYS A 902 -16.34 15.75 -36.33
CA LYS A 902 -15.69 15.33 -35.09
C LYS A 902 -16.69 15.22 -33.94
N CYS A 903 -16.70 14.08 -33.28
CA CYS A 903 -17.37 13.83 -32.00
C CYS A 903 -16.40 14.06 -30.84
N TYR A 904 -16.77 14.95 -29.91
CA TYR A 904 -15.98 15.36 -28.73
C TYR A 904 -16.87 16.14 -27.74
N TYR A 905 -16.33 16.64 -26.61
CA TYR A 905 -17.12 17.28 -25.54
C TYR A 905 -18.06 18.42 -25.99
N ARG A 906 -17.74 19.17 -27.06
CA ARG A 906 -18.64 20.22 -27.61
C ARG A 906 -19.62 19.71 -28.68
N ASN A 907 -19.33 18.57 -29.31
CA ASN A 907 -20.21 17.93 -30.31
C ASN A 907 -20.44 16.45 -29.94
N THR A 908 -21.36 16.23 -29.01
CA THR A 908 -21.53 14.93 -28.35
C THR A 908 -22.39 13.92 -29.13
N LEU A 909 -23.01 14.35 -30.23
CA LEU A 909 -23.78 13.52 -31.15
C LEU A 909 -23.57 14.00 -32.60
N THR A 910 -22.98 13.16 -33.45
CA THR A 910 -22.70 13.50 -34.86
C THR A 910 -23.89 13.23 -35.78
N TYR A 911 -23.82 13.75 -37.01
CA TYR A 911 -24.77 13.49 -38.10
C TYR A 911 -25.01 12.01 -38.37
N LEU A 912 -23.93 11.20 -38.37
CA LEU A 912 -24.01 9.74 -38.54
C LEU A 912 -24.49 9.00 -37.28
N GLY A 913 -24.78 9.72 -36.20
CA GLY A 913 -25.26 9.14 -34.95
C GLY A 913 -24.13 8.64 -34.03
N GLY A 914 -22.88 9.06 -34.25
CA GLY A 914 -21.80 8.80 -33.30
C GLY A 914 -22.04 9.58 -32.01
N LYS A 915 -22.00 8.92 -30.86
CA LYS A 915 -22.29 9.53 -29.55
C LYS A 915 -21.10 9.36 -28.62
N ILE A 916 -20.81 10.37 -27.80
CA ILE A 916 -19.81 10.32 -26.73
C ILE A 916 -20.43 10.52 -25.34
N SER A 917 -19.79 9.99 -24.30
CA SER A 917 -20.14 10.20 -22.88
C SER A 917 -19.90 11.64 -22.44
N ARG A 918 -20.32 11.99 -21.21
CA ARG A 918 -19.91 13.24 -20.58
C ARG A 918 -18.39 13.29 -20.37
N ASP A 919 -17.87 14.50 -20.53
CA ASP A 919 -16.47 14.86 -20.30
C ASP A 919 -16.08 14.68 -18.81
N VAL A 920 -14.90 14.09 -18.59
CA VAL A 920 -14.31 13.82 -17.27
C VAL A 920 -13.01 14.61 -17.08
N THR A 921 -13.11 15.74 -16.36
CA THR A 921 -11.99 16.68 -16.16
C THR A 921 -11.20 16.51 -14.84
N GLN A 922 -11.64 15.60 -13.96
CA GLN A 922 -11.08 15.47 -12.59
C GLN A 922 -10.98 14.00 -12.10
N GLY A 923 -11.25 13.01 -12.96
CA GLY A 923 -11.31 11.59 -12.61
C GLY A 923 -10.27 10.74 -13.36
N TYR A 924 -10.53 9.43 -13.47
CA TYR A 924 -9.73 8.45 -14.25
C TYR A 924 -10.36 8.11 -15.62
N GLY A 925 -11.42 8.83 -16.00
CA GLY A 925 -12.39 8.38 -16.99
C GLY A 925 -13.37 7.36 -16.40
N PRO A 926 -14.01 6.49 -17.22
CA PRO A 926 -13.82 6.37 -18.66
C PRO A 926 -14.60 7.40 -19.47
N GLU A 927 -14.06 7.75 -20.64
CA GLU A 927 -14.85 8.31 -21.74
C GLU A 927 -15.20 7.23 -22.76
N GLU A 928 -16.42 7.27 -23.28
CA GLU A 928 -16.95 6.25 -24.19
C GLU A 928 -17.52 6.90 -25.45
N PHE A 929 -17.07 6.45 -26.62
CA PHE A 929 -17.72 6.71 -27.91
C PHE A 929 -18.42 5.45 -28.40
N MET A 930 -19.61 5.60 -28.97
CA MET A 930 -20.36 4.52 -29.63
C MET A 930 -21.00 4.98 -30.94
N LEU A 931 -21.04 4.07 -31.91
CA LEU A 931 -21.75 4.25 -33.18
C LEU A 931 -22.47 2.96 -33.57
N LYS A 932 -23.80 3.02 -33.63
CA LYS A 932 -24.67 1.86 -33.89
C LYS A 932 -24.38 1.22 -35.25
N LYS A 933 -24.38 2.03 -36.31
CA LYS A 933 -24.13 1.58 -37.69
C LYS A 933 -22.99 2.41 -38.26
N ALA A 934 -21.89 1.74 -38.63
CA ALA A 934 -20.77 2.42 -39.29
C ALA A 934 -21.06 2.57 -40.79
N GLU A 935 -20.86 3.77 -41.33
CA GLU A 935 -20.77 3.99 -42.78
C GLU A 935 -19.40 3.54 -43.28
N LYS A 936 -19.30 3.26 -44.59
CA LYS A 936 -18.02 2.93 -45.20
C LYS A 936 -17.05 4.11 -45.12
N GLY A 937 -15.81 3.82 -44.77
CA GLY A 937 -14.74 4.81 -44.68
C GLY A 937 -13.91 4.73 -43.40
N LYS A 938 -13.01 5.70 -43.26
CA LYS A 938 -12.06 5.77 -42.16
C LYS A 938 -12.62 6.61 -41.00
N TYR A 939 -12.63 6.04 -39.80
CA TYR A 939 -12.93 6.75 -38.56
C TYR A 939 -11.63 6.98 -37.80
N LYS A 940 -11.24 8.23 -37.59
CA LYS A 940 -9.99 8.58 -36.89
C LYS A 940 -10.25 8.80 -35.40
N VAL A 941 -9.45 8.17 -34.55
CA VAL A 941 -9.55 8.28 -33.10
C VAL A 941 -8.33 9.00 -32.56
N GLN A 942 -8.57 10.07 -31.80
CA GLN A 942 -7.55 10.90 -31.19
C GLN A 942 -7.87 11.11 -29.71
N VAL A 943 -6.85 11.46 -28.94
CA VAL A 943 -6.99 11.89 -27.55
C VAL A 943 -6.34 13.26 -27.41
N ASP A 944 -7.06 14.22 -26.82
CA ASP A 944 -6.51 15.53 -26.45
C ASP A 944 -6.22 15.56 -24.95
N TYR A 945 -4.95 15.75 -24.60
CA TYR A 945 -4.49 15.76 -23.22
C TYR A 945 -4.21 17.19 -22.76
N PHE A 946 -5.10 17.78 -21.95
CA PHE A 946 -4.92 19.16 -21.45
C PHE A 946 -3.88 19.26 -20.35
N GLY A 947 -3.78 18.25 -19.49
CA GLY A 947 -2.83 18.19 -18.38
C GLY A 947 -3.37 17.45 -17.16
N THR A 948 -2.56 17.40 -16.11
CA THR A 948 -2.96 16.87 -14.81
C THR A 948 -2.64 17.88 -13.71
N ARG A 949 -3.48 17.89 -12.67
CA ARG A 949 -3.28 18.66 -11.44
C ARG A 949 -2.86 17.76 -10.27
N SER A 950 -2.57 16.49 -10.54
CA SER A 950 -2.13 15.54 -9.51
C SER A 950 -0.79 15.98 -8.92
N GLN A 951 -0.79 16.25 -7.61
CA GLN A 951 0.42 16.59 -6.87
C GLN A 951 1.23 15.35 -6.45
N LYS A 952 0.74 14.13 -6.73
CA LYS A 952 1.32 12.85 -6.29
C LYS A 952 1.78 11.95 -7.45
N GLN A 953 1.91 12.53 -8.64
CA GLN A 953 2.23 11.78 -9.85
C GLN A 953 3.69 11.27 -9.81
N LEU A 954 3.88 9.95 -9.79
CA LEU A 954 5.19 9.30 -9.78
C LEU A 954 5.74 9.01 -11.19
N MET A 955 4.87 8.99 -12.20
CA MET A 955 5.22 8.68 -13.59
C MET A 955 4.36 9.49 -14.57
N PRO A 956 4.80 9.71 -15.82
CA PRO A 956 3.97 10.37 -16.83
C PRO A 956 2.61 9.67 -16.99
N VAL A 957 1.56 10.44 -17.30
CA VAL A 957 0.20 9.92 -17.42
C VAL A 957 0.16 8.85 -18.50
N ASN A 958 -0.48 7.71 -18.20
CA ASN A 958 -0.73 6.67 -19.18
C ASN A 958 -2.21 6.55 -19.44
N LEU A 959 -2.57 6.61 -20.72
CA LEU A 959 -3.91 6.27 -21.16
C LEU A 959 -3.96 4.82 -21.62
N ARG A 960 -5.09 4.20 -21.36
CA ARG A 960 -5.53 2.92 -21.90
C ARG A 960 -6.72 3.20 -22.80
N ILE A 961 -6.64 2.76 -24.05
CA ILE A 961 -7.74 2.93 -25.00
C ILE A 961 -8.08 1.61 -25.68
N THR A 962 -9.35 1.25 -25.63
CA THR A 962 -9.87 -0.02 -26.13
C THR A 962 -10.85 0.21 -27.26
N PHE A 963 -10.58 -0.41 -28.40
CA PHE A 963 -11.34 -0.35 -29.64
C PHE A 963 -12.17 -1.63 -29.79
N TYR A 964 -13.45 -1.49 -30.09
CA TYR A 964 -14.35 -2.60 -30.31
C TYR A 964 -15.03 -2.47 -31.67
N THR A 965 -15.15 -3.60 -32.37
CA THR A 965 -16.06 -3.75 -33.51
C THR A 965 -17.12 -4.81 -33.21
N HIS A 966 -18.33 -4.65 -33.74
CA HIS A 966 -19.46 -5.55 -33.49
C HIS A 966 -19.74 -5.76 -31.98
N TYR A 967 -19.60 -4.70 -31.20
CA TYR A 967 -19.68 -4.72 -29.75
C TYR A 967 -21.04 -5.25 -29.27
N GLY A 968 -21.03 -6.13 -28.27
CA GLY A 968 -22.23 -6.75 -27.72
C GLY A 968 -22.78 -7.93 -28.55
N THR A 969 -22.06 -8.39 -29.56
CA THR A 969 -22.41 -9.57 -30.38
C THR A 969 -21.38 -10.70 -30.20
N PRO A 970 -21.70 -11.95 -30.56
CA PRO A 970 -20.72 -13.03 -30.61
C PRO A 970 -19.54 -12.77 -31.56
N GLN A 971 -19.68 -11.83 -32.50
CA GLN A 971 -18.65 -11.42 -33.47
C GLN A 971 -17.78 -10.27 -32.95
N GLN A 972 -17.97 -9.84 -31.69
CA GLN A 972 -17.20 -8.74 -31.09
C GLN A 972 -15.70 -9.00 -31.24
N LYS A 973 -15.00 -8.04 -31.85
CA LYS A 973 -13.53 -7.99 -31.81
C LYS A 973 -13.10 -6.81 -30.95
N GLN A 974 -12.01 -7.01 -30.22
CA GLN A 974 -11.44 -6.02 -29.32
C GLN A 974 -9.94 -5.91 -29.60
N GLN A 975 -9.44 -4.68 -29.62
CA GLN A 975 -8.00 -4.39 -29.58
C GLN A 975 -7.76 -3.25 -28.60
N GLU A 976 -6.59 -3.23 -27.99
CA GLU A 976 -6.22 -2.26 -26.97
C GLU A 976 -4.80 -1.75 -27.20
N THR A 977 -4.56 -0.49 -26.81
CA THR A 977 -3.21 0.04 -26.67
C THR A 977 -3.09 0.92 -25.41
N THR A 978 -1.87 1.05 -24.91
CA THR A 978 -1.51 1.97 -23.84
C THR A 978 -0.52 2.99 -24.38
N VAL A 979 -0.76 4.28 -24.11
CA VAL A 979 0.09 5.37 -24.59
C VAL A 979 0.54 6.21 -23.40
N ARG A 980 1.84 6.44 -23.28
CA ARG A 980 2.42 7.35 -22.28
C ARG A 980 2.46 8.77 -22.85
N LEU A 981 1.89 9.71 -22.10
CA LEU A 981 1.79 11.12 -22.46
C LEU A 981 3.02 11.87 -21.93
N SER A 982 3.71 12.60 -22.80
CA SER A 982 4.96 13.30 -22.46
C SER A 982 4.80 14.80 -22.21
N ASN A 983 3.85 15.47 -22.87
CA ASN A 983 3.68 16.93 -22.81
C ASN A 983 2.23 17.30 -22.49
N ALA A 984 2.02 18.31 -21.64
CA ALA A 984 0.69 18.89 -21.47
C ALA A 984 0.26 19.62 -22.75
N LYS A 985 -1.02 19.51 -23.11
CA LYS A 985 -1.63 20.06 -24.34
C LYS A 985 -1.13 19.36 -25.62
N GLU A 986 -1.29 18.04 -25.67
CA GLU A 986 -0.93 17.22 -26.83
C GLU A 986 -2.16 16.49 -27.39
N VAL A 987 -2.38 16.58 -28.70
CA VAL A 987 -3.39 15.78 -29.41
C VAL A 987 -2.69 14.60 -30.09
N ILE A 988 -3.02 13.38 -29.68
CA ILE A 988 -2.38 12.17 -30.18
C ILE A 988 -3.40 11.35 -30.97
N GLU A 989 -3.05 10.96 -32.20
CA GLU A 989 -3.81 9.94 -32.93
C GLU A 989 -3.43 8.55 -32.40
N VAL A 990 -4.40 7.84 -31.84
CA VAL A 990 -4.17 6.53 -31.20
C VAL A 990 -4.50 5.36 -32.13
N GLY A 991 -5.34 5.59 -33.14
CA GLY A 991 -5.75 4.57 -34.09
C GLY A 991 -6.96 4.99 -34.93
N SER A 992 -7.48 4.04 -35.69
CA SER A 992 -8.63 4.24 -36.56
C SER A 992 -9.41 2.96 -36.82
N PHE A 993 -10.63 3.10 -37.31
CA PHE A 993 -11.42 2.01 -37.88
C PHE A 993 -11.56 2.19 -39.40
N GLU A 994 -11.63 1.08 -40.12
CA GLU A 994 -11.95 1.03 -41.56
C GLU A 994 -13.12 0.06 -41.78
N PHE A 995 -14.17 0.53 -42.48
CA PHE A 995 -15.41 -0.20 -42.75
C PHE A 995 -15.80 -0.20 -44.24
#